data_AF-A0A2H0SL33-F1
#
_entry.id   AF-A0A2H0SL33-F1
#
_cell.length_a   1.000
_cell.length_b   1.000
_cell.length_c   1.000
_cell.angle_alpha   90.00
_cell.angle_beta   90.00
_cell.angle_gamma   90.00
#
_symmetry.space_group_name_H-M   'P 1'
#
loop_
_entity.id
_entity.type
_entity.pdbx_description
1 polymer ?
#
loop_
_entity_poly.entity_id
_entity_poly.type
_entity_poly.pdbx_seq_one_letter_code
_entity_poly.pdbx_strand_id
1 'polypeptide(L)'
;MIVRMLTFVSLFLLAFIPLYPKIPLFDILPGYIVRVRVEDILMVLASGLWFWHALKHRAEWRNGYLGFVGIYAFAGLLTIALGIFLLQTIPLELLHVGKSALHYFRYLEYFSLFFIVFSGIRTKRQTRIALFVLAATTFLVTLYGFGQKYMHFPLYSTMNREYSKGQAFYLEAGGKVSSTFGGHYDLAAFLVIVLPMLFAFSLTRFGRTKKKLLVFGWLQLTHLAGLWLLIETGSKTALISYLLALTIVVVLNILRIQDKRLKALFSSAALAGVVVMAFLFLTLFGAKTKDRFTNLFQSVFQDQQNVDPTDLVGNGYEWKTHTQTSPDGVVTTTRELEKSTWSPNAIRYGISMGIRLDTLWPQAIRGLNNNPLFGSGYGTLSKIENSQYTEADSTDNNYLRTLGETGLIGFVLFYGFILVAMRTVKRKLPEQTGILHALSIGYLGASAGLLLNALYIDVFAASKVAFIYWGVSGLTLSMVARAEGLHALQTLFGHLNRHKSLYVAVLLSFFILHQNPLATNSRLHAFDTSSKSLENFVAARCFIKTHSFDLCRSDGSKAGSNFTVYSVLLVPFVWLSKNPAVYYHLNFSLVLLVLIVVHKKIAKKSFLSLLFIVGMAYEYGFSRGPLEDIQLLRLLILTPVSLWLLQKFLLHGKHARVTKIVIYGVLMFIPVLRTDFAHSFIESFRNVEQVVKRDSVLQANVSLKENSYLITTLSPYYTDLYSSQLYQVLPLSSAQVYTNLLEQGSKLFLTEQGISENKMFFDDFTKLRKNFDVRYLTIDCFDKCSLYTVKSLSEKISPIPSTITTRPLNPAKLPASYSFAVVANRYDENALAEKTILTKLAGLQTEPFEFLIVTGDIVNTRDKGAIPTINALLTDNSPYPILYNPGNYDLLPQKPYDIHSERFYSDRDYFITLDIGADSVATNEQRIFVFNALLELEQLPDIKNLFIISHDLNWQDQSNQKNFIHQLDAKLREFPDLDVYVLTADHGDAESETALKKGNITYRAGSLRAKVDATGIVSISSETL
;
A
#
# COMPACT_ATOMS: atom_id res chain seq x y z
N MET A 1 -3.02 -13.19 51.05
CA MET A 1 -3.13 -14.38 50.17
C MET A 1 -2.88 -14.03 48.70
N ILE A 2 -3.71 -13.19 48.08
CA ILE A 2 -3.66 -12.87 46.63
C ILE A 2 -2.29 -12.40 46.13
N VAL A 3 -1.59 -11.50 46.83
CA VAL A 3 -0.25 -11.05 46.43
C VAL A 3 0.76 -12.20 46.37
N ARG A 4 0.68 -13.18 47.29
CA ARG A 4 1.55 -14.37 47.26
C ARG A 4 1.24 -15.25 46.05
N MET A 5 -0.05 -15.38 45.69
CA MET A 5 -0.44 -16.07 44.45
C MET A 5 0.11 -15.34 43.23
N LEU A 6 -0.01 -14.01 43.16
CA LEU A 6 0.58 -13.21 42.07
C LEU A 6 2.11 -13.36 42.01
N THR A 7 2.81 -13.46 43.14
CA THR A 7 4.25 -13.79 43.14
C THR A 7 4.50 -15.14 42.47
N PHE A 8 3.76 -16.19 42.84
CA PHE A 8 3.94 -17.52 42.26
C PHE A 8 3.63 -17.51 40.76
N VAL A 9 2.50 -16.94 40.37
CA VAL A 9 2.09 -16.78 38.96
C VAL A 9 3.15 -16.01 38.17
N SER A 10 3.72 -14.94 38.74
CA SER A 10 4.81 -14.18 38.11
C SER A 10 6.02 -15.05 37.83
N LEU A 11 6.48 -15.84 38.81
CA LEU A 11 7.63 -16.72 38.65
C LEU A 11 7.34 -17.85 37.66
N PHE A 12 6.13 -18.42 37.72
CA PHE A 12 5.69 -19.44 36.79
C PHE A 12 5.68 -18.93 35.34
N LEU A 13 5.07 -17.77 35.08
CA LEU A 13 4.98 -17.20 33.73
C LEU A 13 6.35 -16.80 33.16
N LEU A 14 7.26 -16.27 34.01
CA LEU A 14 8.63 -15.96 33.60
C LEU A 14 9.44 -17.20 33.16
N ALA A 15 9.04 -18.40 33.62
CA ALA A 15 9.64 -19.67 33.20
C ALA A 15 8.87 -20.34 32.05
N PHE A 16 7.55 -20.44 32.20
CA PHE A 16 6.67 -21.17 31.29
C PHE A 16 6.68 -20.55 29.88
N ILE A 17 6.56 -19.22 29.76
CA ILE A 17 6.44 -18.56 28.45
C ILE A 17 7.67 -18.82 27.57
N PRO A 18 8.93 -18.69 28.05
CA PRO A 18 10.08 -19.08 27.25
C PRO A 18 10.16 -20.60 27.02
N LEU A 19 9.91 -21.44 28.03
CA LEU A 19 10.15 -22.88 27.94
C LEU A 19 9.13 -23.66 27.11
N TYR A 20 7.86 -23.24 27.12
CA TYR A 20 6.81 -23.98 26.43
C TYR A 20 6.86 -23.72 24.92
N PRO A 21 7.02 -24.73 24.04
CA PRO A 21 7.04 -24.51 22.59
C PRO A 21 5.76 -23.84 22.08
N LYS A 22 5.81 -23.08 20.97
CA LYS A 22 4.63 -22.39 20.40
C LYS A 22 3.65 -23.37 19.75
N ILE A 23 2.96 -24.17 20.58
CA ILE A 23 1.98 -25.16 20.14
C ILE A 23 0.59 -24.51 20.12
N PRO A 24 -0.12 -24.49 18.98
CA PRO A 24 -1.46 -23.94 18.87
C PRO A 24 -2.50 -24.88 19.47
N LEU A 25 -3.63 -24.30 19.88
CA LEU A 25 -4.83 -25.00 20.31
C LEU A 25 -5.88 -25.01 19.20
N PHE A 26 -6.21 -23.84 18.64
CA PHE A 26 -7.20 -23.70 17.58
C PHE A 26 -7.00 -22.40 16.77
N ASP A 27 -7.60 -22.38 15.59
CA ASP A 27 -7.66 -21.21 14.71
C ASP A 27 -8.75 -20.24 15.18
N ILE A 28 -8.38 -18.97 15.37
CA ILE A 28 -9.34 -17.94 15.82
C ILE A 28 -10.01 -17.21 14.67
N LEU A 29 -9.33 -17.08 13.53
CA LEU A 29 -9.84 -16.47 12.31
C LEU A 29 -9.43 -17.33 11.11
N PRO A 30 -10.37 -17.65 10.20
CA PRO A 30 -10.06 -18.32 8.94
C PRO A 30 -8.98 -17.57 8.15
N GLY A 31 -8.02 -18.30 7.57
CA GLY A 31 -6.96 -17.72 6.75
C GLY A 31 -5.86 -16.96 7.51
N TYR A 32 -6.00 -16.71 8.81
CA TYR A 32 -5.00 -15.97 9.59
C TYR A 32 -3.88 -16.87 10.11
N ILE A 33 -2.62 -16.41 10.06
CA ILE A 33 -1.46 -17.16 10.56
C ILE A 33 -1.43 -17.32 12.09
N VAL A 34 -2.01 -16.38 12.85
CA VAL A 34 -1.87 -16.39 14.31
C VAL A 34 -3.00 -17.21 14.94
N ARG A 35 -2.59 -18.22 15.70
CA ARG A 35 -3.47 -19.17 16.39
C ARG A 35 -3.51 -18.90 17.88
N VAL A 36 -4.58 -19.32 18.54
CA VAL A 36 -4.68 -19.29 20.01
C VAL A 36 -3.85 -20.44 20.58
N ARG A 37 -3.09 -20.18 21.63
CA ARG A 37 -2.16 -21.14 22.27
C ARG A 37 -2.41 -21.23 23.77
N VAL A 38 -1.74 -22.20 24.41
CA VAL A 38 -1.84 -22.43 25.86
C VAL A 38 -1.37 -21.22 26.65
N GLU A 39 -0.29 -20.54 26.21
CA GLU A 39 0.18 -19.34 26.89
C GLU A 39 -0.87 -18.22 26.90
N ASP A 40 -1.66 -18.07 25.83
CA ASP A 40 -2.66 -17.01 25.72
C ASP A 40 -3.78 -17.24 26.77
N ILE A 41 -4.23 -18.49 26.97
CA ILE A 41 -5.21 -18.84 28.02
C ILE A 41 -4.65 -18.56 29.42
N LEU A 42 -3.41 -18.95 29.69
CA LEU A 42 -2.76 -18.70 30.98
C LEU A 42 -2.62 -17.20 31.25
N MET A 43 -2.32 -16.41 30.23
CA MET A 43 -2.24 -14.95 30.33
C MET A 43 -3.60 -14.32 30.63
N VAL A 44 -4.69 -14.78 30.01
CA VAL A 44 -6.05 -14.33 30.33
C VAL A 44 -6.41 -14.63 31.78
N LEU A 45 -6.16 -15.86 32.26
CA LEU A 45 -6.45 -16.24 33.65
C LEU A 45 -5.61 -15.44 34.66
N ALA A 46 -4.31 -15.28 34.39
CA ALA A 46 -3.43 -14.49 35.24
C ALA A 46 -3.81 -13.00 35.26
N SER A 47 -4.21 -12.47 34.11
CA SER A 47 -4.72 -11.09 33.97
C SER A 47 -6.03 -10.90 34.72
N GLY A 48 -6.96 -11.86 34.67
CA GLY A 48 -8.19 -11.84 35.46
C GLY A 48 -7.92 -11.84 36.97
N LEU A 49 -7.00 -12.68 37.44
CA LEU A 49 -6.57 -12.69 38.84
C LEU A 49 -5.96 -11.34 39.26
N TRP A 50 -5.09 -10.77 38.42
CA TRP A 50 -4.51 -9.46 38.66
C TRP A 50 -5.55 -8.34 38.64
N PHE A 51 -6.49 -8.36 37.69
CA PHE A 51 -7.53 -7.34 37.57
C PHE A 51 -8.45 -7.35 38.80
N TRP A 52 -8.85 -8.54 39.26
CA TRP A 52 -9.58 -8.69 40.53
C TRP A 52 -8.80 -8.15 41.73
N HIS A 53 -7.49 -8.39 41.78
CA HIS A 53 -6.62 -7.80 42.79
C HIS A 53 -6.60 -6.27 42.72
N ALA A 54 -6.45 -5.71 41.52
CA ALA A 54 -6.38 -4.28 41.26
C ALA A 54 -7.69 -3.57 41.63
N LEU A 55 -8.86 -4.16 41.31
CA LEU A 55 -10.17 -3.62 41.71
C LEU A 55 -10.32 -3.49 43.23
N LYS A 56 -9.83 -4.49 43.99
CA LYS A 56 -9.87 -4.47 45.46
C LYS A 56 -8.86 -3.50 46.08
N HIS A 57 -7.81 -3.12 45.36
CA HIS A 57 -6.70 -2.33 45.91
C HIS A 57 -6.44 -1.07 45.07
N ARG A 58 -7.10 0.03 45.43
CA ARG A 58 -6.96 1.33 44.74
C ARG A 58 -5.52 1.84 44.64
N ALA A 59 -4.61 1.39 45.50
CA ALA A 59 -3.19 1.73 45.43
C ALA A 59 -2.52 1.31 44.11
N GLU A 60 -2.98 0.22 43.46
CA GLU A 60 -2.45 -0.22 42.16
C GLU A 60 -2.84 0.74 41.02
N TRP A 61 -3.88 1.57 41.19
CA TRP A 61 -4.32 2.57 40.21
C TRP A 61 -3.55 3.89 40.32
N ARG A 62 -3.03 4.21 41.52
CA ARG A 62 -2.41 5.50 41.83
C ARG A 62 -0.97 5.65 41.32
N ASN A 63 -0.36 4.57 40.82
CA ASN A 63 1.02 4.58 40.30
C ASN A 63 1.16 5.22 38.89
N GLY A 64 0.04 5.45 38.19
CA GLY A 64 -0.01 6.08 36.86
C GLY A 64 0.34 5.16 35.68
N TYR A 65 0.90 3.96 35.91
CA TYR A 65 1.23 3.00 34.84
C TYR A 65 -0.02 2.50 34.11
N LEU A 66 -1.07 2.16 34.86
CA LEU A 66 -2.34 1.69 34.30
C LEU A 66 -3.03 2.77 33.46
N GLY A 67 -3.04 4.02 33.95
CA GLY A 67 -3.58 5.15 33.20
C GLY A 67 -2.82 5.40 31.90
N PHE A 68 -1.49 5.24 31.90
CA PHE A 68 -0.68 5.36 30.68
C PHE A 68 -1.03 4.31 29.63
N VAL A 69 -1.07 3.03 30.03
CA VAL A 69 -1.47 1.93 29.13
C VAL A 69 -2.92 2.12 28.67
N GLY A 70 -3.81 2.63 29.52
CA GLY A 70 -5.17 3.00 29.15
C GLY A 70 -5.26 4.08 28.07
N ILE A 71 -4.38 5.08 28.10
CA ILE A 71 -4.31 6.12 27.05
C ILE A 71 -3.78 5.52 25.74
N TYR A 72 -2.77 4.66 25.81
CA TYR A 72 -2.29 3.90 24.64
C TYR A 72 -3.41 3.02 24.06
N ALA A 73 -4.16 2.31 24.92
CA ALA A 73 -5.29 1.49 24.54
C ALA A 73 -6.41 2.32 23.88
N PHE A 74 -6.71 3.51 24.40
CA PHE A 74 -7.70 4.40 23.81
C PHE A 74 -7.25 4.94 22.45
N ALA A 75 -5.98 5.35 22.33
CA ALA A 75 -5.41 5.76 21.05
C ALA A 75 -5.50 4.65 20.01
N GLY A 76 -5.22 3.40 20.39
CA GLY A 76 -5.36 2.23 19.52
C GLY A 76 -6.80 1.97 19.04
N LEU A 77 -7.79 2.14 19.92
CA LEU A 77 -9.21 2.06 19.52
C LEU A 77 -9.60 3.16 18.54
N LEU A 78 -9.16 4.40 18.80
CA LEU A 78 -9.42 5.53 17.92
C LEU A 78 -8.78 5.31 16.55
N THR A 79 -7.57 4.78 16.51
CA THR A 79 -6.87 4.35 15.29
C THR A 79 -7.69 3.33 14.50
N ILE A 80 -8.26 2.29 15.13
CA ILE A 80 -9.14 1.32 14.45
C ILE A 80 -10.40 2.01 13.92
N ALA A 81 -11.06 2.84 14.74
CA ALA A 81 -12.27 3.55 14.36
C ALA A 81 -12.03 4.47 13.14
N LEU A 82 -10.92 5.21 13.12
CA LEU A 82 -10.53 6.02 11.99
C LEU A 82 -10.19 5.16 10.76
N GLY A 83 -9.52 4.03 10.94
CA GLY A 83 -9.23 3.06 9.87
C GLY A 83 -10.48 2.52 9.19
N ILE A 84 -11.55 2.27 9.97
CA ILE A 84 -12.85 1.78 9.46
C ILE A 84 -13.65 2.92 8.81
N PHE A 85 -13.93 4.00 9.55
CA PHE A 85 -14.94 4.99 9.15
C PHE A 85 -14.40 6.11 8.27
N LEU A 86 -13.14 6.54 8.50
CA LEU A 86 -12.55 7.66 7.77
C LEU A 86 -11.68 7.18 6.61
N LEU A 87 -10.66 6.37 6.91
CA LEU A 87 -9.62 5.96 5.95
C LEU A 87 -10.06 4.81 5.03
N GLN A 88 -11.01 3.98 5.49
CA GLN A 88 -11.42 2.73 4.84
C GLN A 88 -10.26 1.75 4.56
N THR A 89 -9.20 1.81 5.35
CA THR A 89 -8.06 0.86 5.32
C THR A 89 -8.39 -0.48 5.97
N ILE A 90 -9.44 -0.49 6.81
CA ILE A 90 -10.03 -1.68 7.42
C ILE A 90 -11.46 -1.81 6.88
N PRO A 91 -11.70 -2.69 5.90
CA PRO A 91 -13.05 -3.01 5.45
C PRO A 91 -13.96 -3.39 6.62
N LEU A 92 -15.22 -3.00 6.56
CA LEU A 92 -16.23 -3.33 7.58
C LEU A 92 -16.73 -4.78 7.41
N GLU A 93 -15.78 -5.70 7.41
CA GLU A 93 -16.00 -7.14 7.30
C GLU A 93 -15.38 -7.83 8.51
N LEU A 94 -16.01 -8.92 8.97
CA LEU A 94 -15.64 -9.59 10.21
C LEU A 94 -14.17 -10.02 10.23
N LEU A 95 -13.63 -10.52 9.12
CA LEU A 95 -12.24 -10.97 9.03
C LEU A 95 -11.26 -9.80 9.21
N HIS A 96 -11.52 -8.66 8.57
CA HIS A 96 -10.67 -7.49 8.62
C HIS A 96 -10.71 -6.81 9.99
N VAL A 97 -11.91 -6.53 10.49
CA VAL A 97 -12.11 -5.94 11.82
C VAL A 97 -11.57 -6.87 12.91
N GLY A 98 -11.83 -8.18 12.79
CA GLY A 98 -11.31 -9.21 13.68
C GLY A 98 -9.79 -9.23 13.72
N LYS A 99 -9.12 -9.22 12.57
CA LYS A 99 -7.65 -9.16 12.49
C LYS A 99 -7.10 -7.91 13.18
N SER A 100 -7.65 -6.73 12.87
CA SER A 100 -7.20 -5.47 13.50
C SER A 100 -7.42 -5.48 15.02
N ALA A 101 -8.56 -6.02 15.49
CA ALA A 101 -8.84 -6.19 16.91
C ALA A 101 -7.85 -7.14 17.59
N LEU A 102 -7.50 -8.27 16.96
CA LEU A 102 -6.49 -9.20 17.50
C LEU A 102 -5.11 -8.56 17.61
N HIS A 103 -4.69 -7.78 16.62
CA HIS A 103 -3.44 -7.02 16.71
C HIS A 103 -3.49 -6.01 17.87
N TYR A 104 -4.59 -5.27 18.03
CA TYR A 104 -4.78 -4.34 19.15
C TYR A 104 -4.72 -5.05 20.52
N PHE A 105 -5.50 -6.11 20.70
CA PHE A 105 -5.54 -6.86 21.96
C PHE A 105 -4.22 -7.55 22.27
N ARG A 106 -3.48 -8.01 21.26
CA ARG A 106 -2.14 -8.58 21.42
C ARG A 106 -1.19 -7.61 22.12
N TYR A 107 -1.12 -6.35 21.69
CA TYR A 107 -0.26 -5.36 22.36
C TYR A 107 -0.69 -5.12 23.82
N LEU A 108 -1.99 -5.07 24.11
CA LEU A 108 -2.51 -4.92 25.47
C LEU A 108 -2.25 -6.14 26.34
N GLU A 109 -2.38 -7.34 25.77
CA GLU A 109 -2.08 -8.60 26.43
C GLU A 109 -0.61 -8.61 26.87
N TYR A 110 0.32 -8.17 26.02
CA TYR A 110 1.75 -8.13 26.38
C TYR A 110 2.05 -7.23 27.59
N PHE A 111 1.32 -6.12 27.75
CA PHE A 111 1.41 -5.26 28.93
C PHE A 111 0.91 -5.95 30.21
N SER A 112 0.06 -6.97 30.13
CA SER A 112 -0.48 -7.62 31.33
C SER A 112 0.61 -8.22 32.22
N LEU A 113 1.67 -8.80 31.64
CA LEU A 113 2.75 -9.40 32.42
C LEU A 113 3.57 -8.35 33.18
N PHE A 114 3.65 -7.12 32.67
CA PHE A 114 4.19 -5.99 33.44
C PHE A 114 3.42 -5.82 34.75
N PHE A 115 2.10 -5.77 34.69
CA PHE A 115 1.27 -5.50 35.86
C PHE A 115 1.22 -6.70 36.84
N ILE A 116 1.14 -7.92 36.33
CA ILE A 116 1.18 -9.15 37.14
C ILE A 116 2.47 -9.19 37.97
N VAL A 117 3.62 -8.99 37.31
CA VAL A 117 4.93 -9.00 37.97
C VAL A 117 5.09 -7.79 38.89
N PHE A 118 4.66 -6.61 38.45
CA PHE A 118 4.74 -5.38 39.25
C PHE A 118 3.97 -5.51 40.56
N SER A 119 2.73 -6.03 40.53
CA SER A 119 1.93 -6.20 41.75
C SER A 119 2.39 -7.40 42.60
N GLY A 120 2.89 -8.47 41.96
CA GLY A 120 3.29 -9.72 42.60
C GLY A 120 4.66 -9.73 43.28
N ILE A 121 5.68 -9.03 42.73
CA ILE A 121 7.05 -9.03 43.27
C ILE A 121 7.33 -7.71 43.99
N ARG A 122 7.53 -7.77 45.32
CA ARG A 122 7.65 -6.59 46.18
C ARG A 122 8.92 -6.54 47.04
N THR A 123 9.72 -7.60 47.08
CA THR A 123 10.87 -7.72 47.98
C THR A 123 12.14 -8.12 47.25
N LYS A 124 13.31 -7.69 47.77
CA LYS A 124 14.64 -8.08 47.25
C LYS A 124 14.84 -9.59 47.20
N ARG A 125 14.22 -10.35 48.12
CA ARG A 125 14.26 -11.83 48.13
C ARG A 125 13.50 -12.40 46.94
N GLN A 126 12.29 -11.92 46.67
CA GLN A 126 11.50 -12.35 45.51
C GLN A 126 12.18 -11.96 44.19
N THR A 127 12.74 -10.75 44.09
CA THR A 127 13.54 -10.31 42.94
C THR A 127 14.71 -11.25 42.67
N ARG A 128 15.41 -11.67 43.74
CA ARG A 128 16.49 -12.66 43.62
C ARG A 128 16.01 -13.98 43.06
N ILE A 129 14.87 -14.48 43.54
CA ILE A 129 14.27 -15.72 43.03
C ILE A 129 13.91 -15.56 41.56
N ALA A 130 13.28 -14.45 41.17
CA ALA A 130 12.93 -14.18 39.77
C ALA A 130 14.15 -14.16 38.84
N LEU A 131 15.27 -13.55 39.26
CA LEU A 131 16.51 -13.56 38.48
C LEU A 131 17.12 -14.96 38.35
N PHE A 132 17.03 -15.80 39.39
CA PHE A 132 17.44 -17.20 39.29
C PHE A 132 16.49 -18.02 38.40
N VAL A 133 15.19 -17.75 38.44
CA VAL A 133 14.22 -18.38 37.53
C VAL A 133 14.53 -18.00 36.08
N LEU A 134 14.82 -16.74 35.79
CA LEU A 134 15.25 -16.31 34.45
C LEU A 134 16.57 -16.98 34.02
N ALA A 135 17.53 -17.11 34.94
CA ALA A 135 18.80 -17.81 34.67
C ALA A 135 18.58 -19.29 34.35
N ALA A 136 17.80 -20.00 35.17
CA ALA A 136 17.49 -21.41 34.96
C ALA A 136 16.69 -21.63 33.67
N THR A 137 15.74 -20.74 33.40
CA THR A 137 14.95 -20.73 32.16
C THR A 137 15.85 -20.56 30.94
N THR A 138 16.78 -19.59 30.98
CA THR A 138 17.74 -19.36 29.89
C THR A 138 18.64 -20.58 29.69
N PHE A 139 19.12 -21.19 30.78
CA PHE A 139 19.92 -22.42 30.72
C PHE A 139 19.17 -23.57 30.02
N LEU A 140 17.90 -23.79 30.37
CA LEU A 140 17.07 -24.83 29.76
C LEU A 140 16.72 -24.54 28.30
N VAL A 141 16.42 -23.28 27.94
CA VAL A 141 16.24 -22.84 26.55
C VAL A 141 17.51 -23.12 25.72
N THR A 142 18.68 -22.86 26.29
CA THR A 142 19.97 -23.16 25.65
C THR A 142 20.21 -24.65 25.50
N LEU A 143 19.92 -25.44 26.53
CA LEU A 143 20.03 -26.90 26.47
C LEU A 143 19.12 -27.49 25.40
N TYR A 144 17.89 -26.97 25.28
CA TYR A 144 16.96 -27.40 24.23
C TYR A 144 17.45 -27.00 22.83
N GLY A 145 17.98 -25.79 22.66
CA GLY A 145 18.59 -25.35 21.40
C GLY A 145 19.84 -26.17 21.01
N PHE A 146 20.64 -26.57 21.99
CA PHE A 146 21.73 -27.53 21.80
C PHE A 146 21.20 -28.90 21.34
N GLY A 147 20.12 -29.38 21.95
CA GLY A 147 19.44 -30.59 21.51
C GLY A 147 18.87 -30.50 20.10
N GLN A 148 18.37 -29.34 19.68
CA GLN A 148 17.93 -29.14 18.29
C GLN A 148 19.11 -29.21 17.31
N LYS A 149 20.26 -28.62 17.67
CA LYS A 149 21.43 -28.58 16.81
C LYS A 149 22.12 -29.94 16.67
N TYR A 150 22.22 -30.71 17.75
CA TYR A 150 23.08 -31.89 17.81
C TYR A 150 22.36 -33.21 18.13
N MET A 151 21.15 -33.17 18.68
CA MET A 151 20.41 -34.35 19.15
C MET A 151 19.04 -34.51 18.48
N HIS A 152 18.79 -33.82 17.36
CA HIS A 152 17.52 -33.87 16.62
C HIS A 152 16.27 -33.61 17.47
N PHE A 153 16.33 -32.70 18.44
CA PHE A 153 15.10 -32.27 19.13
C PHE A 153 14.16 -31.54 18.16
N PRO A 154 12.84 -31.65 18.36
CA PRO A 154 11.87 -31.00 17.50
C PRO A 154 11.91 -29.47 17.66
N LEU A 155 11.43 -28.77 16.64
CA LEU A 155 11.19 -27.33 16.64
C LEU A 155 9.78 -27.03 16.12
N TYR A 156 9.16 -25.97 16.66
CA TYR A 156 7.79 -25.58 16.34
C TYR A 156 7.81 -24.16 15.79
N SER A 157 7.77 -24.03 14.47
CA SER A 157 7.91 -22.75 13.78
C SER A 157 6.55 -22.07 13.58
N THR A 158 6.52 -20.75 13.72
CA THR A 158 5.35 -19.91 13.38
C THR A 158 5.70 -18.90 12.30
N MET A 159 6.71 -19.20 11.47
CA MET A 159 7.21 -18.26 10.44
C MET A 159 6.33 -18.19 9.19
N ASN A 160 5.46 -19.18 8.95
CA ASN A 160 4.44 -19.14 7.91
C ASN A 160 3.15 -19.82 8.40
N ARG A 161 2.07 -19.69 7.61
CA ARG A 161 0.74 -20.23 7.93
C ARG A 161 0.73 -21.74 8.10
N GLU A 162 1.41 -22.46 7.22
CA GLU A 162 1.48 -23.92 7.27
C GLU A 162 2.21 -24.43 8.52
N TYR A 163 3.34 -23.82 8.86
CA TYR A 163 4.13 -24.19 10.04
C TYR A 163 3.42 -23.83 11.34
N SER A 164 2.62 -22.76 11.34
CA SER A 164 1.85 -22.33 12.51
C SER A 164 0.86 -23.37 13.05
N LYS A 165 0.56 -24.43 12.28
CA LYS A 165 -0.33 -25.55 12.64
C LYS A 165 0.18 -26.41 13.80
N GLY A 166 1.40 -26.17 14.29
CA GLY A 166 1.94 -26.89 15.46
C GLY A 166 2.61 -28.21 15.11
N GLN A 167 2.95 -28.41 13.84
CA GLN A 167 3.71 -29.57 13.40
C GLN A 167 5.13 -29.51 13.97
N ALA A 168 5.65 -30.66 14.38
CA ALA A 168 7.03 -30.81 14.82
C ALA A 168 7.94 -30.88 13.58
N PHE A 169 8.82 -29.90 13.45
CA PHE A 169 9.88 -29.87 12.44
C PHE A 169 11.22 -30.24 13.08
N TYR A 170 12.22 -30.53 12.25
CA TYR A 170 13.58 -30.82 12.69
C TYR A 170 14.56 -29.90 11.97
N LEU A 171 15.66 -29.56 12.65
CA LEU A 171 16.64 -28.63 12.10
C LEU A 171 17.40 -29.30 10.95
N GLU A 172 17.28 -28.75 9.75
CA GLU A 172 18.04 -29.20 8.58
C GLU A 172 19.51 -28.75 8.64
N ALA A 173 20.37 -29.38 7.83
CA ALA A 173 21.78 -29.04 7.77
C ALA A 173 21.97 -27.56 7.36
N GLY A 174 22.71 -26.79 8.19
CA GLY A 174 22.88 -25.35 8.01
C GLY A 174 21.70 -24.48 8.49
N GLY A 175 20.64 -25.10 9.02
CA GLY A 175 19.50 -24.40 9.62
C GLY A 175 19.87 -23.57 10.86
N LYS A 176 19.09 -22.51 11.10
CA LYS A 176 19.25 -21.61 12.24
C LYS A 176 18.43 -22.09 13.44
N VAL A 177 19.03 -22.07 14.63
CA VAL A 177 18.40 -22.59 15.84
C VAL A 177 17.32 -21.63 16.35
N SER A 178 16.12 -22.14 16.65
CA SER A 178 15.01 -21.38 17.24
C SER A 178 14.67 -21.79 18.67
N SER A 179 15.22 -22.90 19.18
CA SER A 179 14.87 -23.50 20.47
C SER A 179 13.34 -23.66 20.58
N THR A 180 12.76 -23.30 21.71
CA THR A 180 11.32 -23.33 21.99
C THR A 180 10.56 -22.16 21.34
N PHE A 181 11.22 -21.27 20.60
CA PHE A 181 10.61 -20.08 19.98
C PHE A 181 10.11 -20.39 18.57
N GLY A 182 9.09 -19.62 18.13
CA GLY A 182 8.49 -19.77 16.80
C GLY A 182 9.37 -19.37 15.63
N GLY A 183 10.54 -18.78 15.91
CA GLY A 183 11.53 -18.40 14.91
C GLY A 183 12.85 -18.02 15.56
N HIS A 184 13.94 -18.11 14.81
CA HIS A 184 15.30 -17.82 15.28
C HIS A 184 15.49 -16.34 15.65
N TYR A 185 14.78 -15.42 15.00
CA TYR A 185 14.79 -13.99 15.35
C TYR A 185 14.13 -13.70 16.70
N ASP A 186 13.03 -14.39 17.04
CA ASP A 186 12.37 -14.27 18.36
C ASP A 186 13.31 -14.72 19.48
N LEU A 187 13.97 -15.87 19.31
CA LEU A 187 14.96 -16.39 20.26
C LEU A 187 16.13 -15.40 20.44
N ALA A 188 16.64 -14.86 19.35
CA ALA A 188 17.74 -13.90 19.38
C ALA A 188 17.35 -12.64 20.18
N ALA A 189 16.16 -12.10 19.96
CA ALA A 189 15.67 -10.93 20.68
C ALA A 189 15.43 -11.21 22.18
N PHE A 190 14.97 -12.41 22.55
CA PHE A 190 14.89 -12.82 23.95
C PHE A 190 16.29 -12.81 24.62
N LEU A 191 17.31 -13.34 23.95
CA LEU A 191 18.69 -13.37 24.46
C LEU A 191 19.29 -11.96 24.63
N VAL A 192 18.94 -11.00 23.76
CA VAL A 192 19.33 -9.58 23.92
C VAL A 192 18.80 -9.00 25.24
N ILE A 193 17.66 -9.48 25.74
CA ILE A 193 17.10 -9.04 27.03
C ILE A 193 17.82 -9.74 28.18
N VAL A 194 17.84 -11.08 28.18
CA VAL A 194 18.24 -11.85 29.37
C VAL A 194 19.75 -11.89 29.59
N LEU A 195 20.58 -11.94 28.55
CA LEU A 195 22.03 -12.12 28.72
C LEU A 195 22.69 -10.93 29.46
N PRO A 196 22.45 -9.66 29.10
CA PRO A 196 22.99 -8.52 29.86
C PRO A 196 22.51 -8.48 31.31
N MET A 197 21.28 -8.94 31.58
CA MET A 197 20.76 -9.05 32.95
C MET A 197 21.46 -10.15 33.75
N LEU A 198 21.70 -11.32 33.14
CA LEU A 198 22.42 -12.43 33.77
C LEU A 198 23.87 -12.05 34.06
N PHE A 199 24.52 -11.35 33.12
CA PHE A 199 25.86 -10.81 33.33
C PHE A 199 25.90 -9.81 34.48
N ALA A 200 25.00 -8.82 34.52
CA ALA A 200 24.92 -7.88 35.63
C ALA A 200 24.66 -8.59 36.97
N PHE A 201 23.77 -9.59 36.98
CA PHE A 201 23.44 -10.35 38.18
C PHE A 201 24.60 -11.22 38.67
N SER A 202 25.35 -11.86 37.77
CA SER A 202 26.49 -12.70 38.12
C SER A 202 27.56 -11.91 38.88
N LEU A 203 27.82 -10.65 38.49
CA LEU A 203 28.78 -9.78 39.17
C LEU A 203 28.45 -9.57 40.66
N THR A 204 27.17 -9.61 41.05
CA THR A 204 26.78 -9.54 42.47
C THR A 204 27.14 -10.78 43.29
N ARG A 205 27.50 -11.87 42.61
CA ARG A 205 27.88 -13.17 43.19
C ARG A 205 29.38 -13.41 43.16
N PHE A 206 30.16 -12.53 42.54
CA PHE A 206 31.61 -12.60 42.61
C PHE A 206 32.07 -12.37 44.06
N GLY A 207 32.80 -13.34 44.63
CA GLY A 207 33.25 -13.27 46.02
C GLY A 207 34.06 -14.49 46.46
N ARG A 208 34.73 -14.38 47.61
CA ARG A 208 35.73 -15.36 48.09
C ARG A 208 35.16 -16.69 48.64
N THR A 209 33.85 -16.80 48.84
CA THR A 209 33.22 -18.02 49.37
C THR A 209 32.96 -19.04 48.25
N LYS A 210 33.28 -20.32 48.47
CA LYS A 210 33.03 -21.42 47.49
C LYS A 210 31.62 -21.38 46.89
N LYS A 211 30.57 -21.25 47.72
CA LYS A 211 29.17 -21.17 47.26
C LYS A 211 28.91 -19.97 46.31
N LYS A 212 29.51 -18.82 46.60
CA LYS A 212 29.36 -17.62 45.76
C LYS A 212 30.07 -17.81 44.41
N LEU A 213 31.27 -18.39 44.43
CA LEU A 213 32.03 -18.69 43.23
C LEU A 213 31.34 -19.74 42.33
N LEU A 214 30.75 -20.79 42.91
CA LEU A 214 29.97 -21.79 42.16
C LEU A 214 28.77 -21.16 41.45
N VAL A 215 28.00 -20.33 42.17
CA VAL A 215 26.85 -19.62 41.57
C VAL A 215 27.30 -18.64 40.49
N PHE A 216 28.40 -17.91 40.72
CA PHE A 216 29.00 -17.04 39.71
C PHE A 216 29.39 -17.84 38.45
N GLY A 217 30.08 -18.97 38.62
CA GLY A 217 30.49 -19.85 37.53
C GLY A 217 29.31 -20.38 36.73
N TRP A 218 28.25 -20.86 37.40
CA TRP A 218 27.03 -21.33 36.71
C TRP A 218 26.32 -20.21 35.94
N LEU A 219 26.23 -19.00 36.51
CA LEU A 219 25.63 -17.85 35.81
C LEU A 219 26.46 -17.42 34.59
N GLN A 220 27.79 -17.42 34.69
CA GLN A 220 28.68 -17.12 33.56
C GLN A 220 28.63 -18.20 32.49
N LEU A 221 28.62 -19.47 32.88
CA LEU A 221 28.43 -20.58 31.95
C LEU A 221 27.10 -20.44 31.19
N THR A 222 26.01 -20.15 31.91
CA THR A 222 24.69 -19.92 31.30
C THR A 222 24.72 -18.73 30.33
N HIS A 223 25.38 -17.64 30.72
CA HIS A 223 25.56 -16.47 29.87
C HIS A 223 26.34 -16.78 28.59
N LEU A 224 27.48 -17.48 28.70
CA LEU A 224 28.31 -17.86 27.55
C LEU A 224 27.62 -18.89 26.64
N ALA A 225 26.94 -19.87 27.22
CA ALA A 225 26.15 -20.84 26.46
C ALA A 225 24.98 -20.15 25.73
N GLY A 226 24.33 -19.16 26.37
CA GLY A 226 23.32 -18.34 25.71
C GLY A 226 23.89 -17.42 24.63
N LEU A 227 25.12 -16.94 24.76
CA LEU A 227 25.83 -16.21 23.71
C LEU A 227 26.15 -17.12 22.50
N TRP A 228 26.59 -18.36 22.75
CA TRP A 228 26.71 -19.36 21.70
C TRP A 228 25.38 -19.57 20.97
N LEU A 229 24.28 -19.75 21.73
CA LEU A 229 22.95 -19.90 21.15
C LEU A 229 22.55 -18.67 20.31
N LEU A 230 22.86 -17.46 20.77
CA LEU A 230 22.60 -16.21 20.02
C LEU A 230 23.33 -16.22 18.68
N ILE A 231 24.58 -16.70 18.62
CA ILE A 231 25.35 -16.82 17.37
C ILE A 231 24.67 -17.85 16.44
N GLU A 232 24.22 -18.99 16.96
CA GLU A 232 23.50 -20.03 16.20
C GLU A 232 22.14 -19.58 15.63
N THR A 233 21.54 -18.50 16.15
CA THR A 233 20.34 -17.90 15.52
C THR A 233 20.65 -17.23 14.18
N GLY A 234 21.92 -16.90 13.91
CA GLY A 234 22.33 -16.16 12.71
C GLY A 234 21.83 -14.71 12.64
N SER A 235 21.29 -14.14 13.73
CA SER A 235 20.77 -12.77 13.76
C SER A 235 21.87 -11.74 14.06
N LYS A 236 22.37 -11.09 13.01
CA LYS A 236 23.44 -10.08 13.11
C LYS A 236 23.01 -8.85 13.92
N THR A 237 21.78 -8.37 13.72
CA THR A 237 21.24 -7.19 14.42
C THR A 237 21.06 -7.45 15.90
N ALA A 238 20.62 -8.66 16.28
CA ALA A 238 20.51 -9.06 17.67
C ALA A 238 21.88 -9.17 18.35
N LEU A 239 22.89 -9.68 17.65
CA LEU A 239 24.25 -9.74 18.19
C LEU A 239 24.84 -8.34 18.44
N ILE A 240 24.72 -7.41 17.49
CA ILE A 240 25.13 -6.00 17.67
C ILE A 240 24.36 -5.37 18.85
N SER A 241 23.06 -5.64 18.95
CA SER A 241 22.20 -5.16 20.03
C SER A 241 22.63 -5.68 21.40
N TYR A 242 22.99 -6.96 21.48
CA TYR A 242 23.55 -7.55 22.69
C TYR A 242 24.90 -6.93 23.06
N LEU A 243 25.79 -6.70 22.09
CA LEU A 243 27.09 -6.06 22.35
C LEU A 243 26.92 -4.63 22.89
N LEU A 244 25.99 -3.85 22.33
CA LEU A 244 25.62 -2.54 22.86
C LEU A 244 25.09 -2.65 24.29
N ALA A 245 24.16 -3.57 24.54
CA ALA A 245 23.57 -3.80 25.86
C ALA A 245 24.63 -4.17 26.91
N LEU A 246 25.54 -5.09 26.57
CA LEU A 246 26.64 -5.51 27.42
C LEU A 246 27.61 -4.35 27.68
N THR A 247 27.94 -3.55 26.66
CA THR A 247 28.79 -2.36 26.80
C THR A 247 28.17 -1.38 27.80
N ILE A 248 26.87 -1.12 27.72
CA ILE A 248 26.16 -0.27 28.69
C ILE A 248 26.26 -0.85 30.10
N VAL A 249 26.05 -2.15 30.28
CA VAL A 249 26.17 -2.81 31.58
C VAL A 249 27.59 -2.68 32.15
N VAL A 250 28.62 -2.92 31.33
CA VAL A 250 30.03 -2.82 31.73
C VAL A 250 30.39 -1.39 32.09
N VAL A 251 30.07 -0.41 31.25
CA VAL A 251 30.35 1.01 31.50
C VAL A 251 29.68 1.49 32.78
N LEU A 252 28.39 1.18 32.98
CA LEU A 252 27.68 1.60 34.20
C LEU A 252 28.24 0.94 35.47
N ASN A 253 28.72 -0.31 35.41
CA ASN A 253 29.43 -0.94 36.52
C ASN A 253 30.78 -0.27 36.80
N ILE A 254 31.57 0.02 35.76
CA ILE A 254 32.89 0.67 35.89
C ILE A 254 32.77 2.08 36.45
N LEU A 255 31.77 2.86 36.02
CA LEU A 255 31.54 4.22 36.50
C LEU A 255 31.30 4.29 38.01
N ARG A 256 30.85 3.20 38.64
CA ARG A 256 30.63 3.09 40.08
C ARG A 256 31.92 2.84 40.88
N ILE A 257 32.97 2.32 40.25
CA ILE A 257 34.23 2.02 40.93
C ILE A 257 34.88 3.34 41.36
N GLN A 258 34.99 3.55 42.67
CA GLN A 258 35.59 4.77 43.25
C GLN A 258 37.12 4.77 43.17
N ASP A 259 37.74 3.60 43.32
CA ASP A 259 39.20 3.45 43.21
C ASP A 259 39.65 3.63 41.75
N LYS A 260 40.46 4.68 41.51
CA LYS A 260 40.95 5.06 40.19
C LYS A 260 41.81 3.96 39.54
N ARG A 261 42.59 3.20 40.31
CA ARG A 261 43.46 2.11 39.80
C ARG A 261 42.63 0.91 39.37
N LEU A 262 41.70 0.48 40.23
CA LEU A 262 40.75 -0.59 39.89
C LEU A 262 39.89 -0.18 38.69
N LYS A 263 39.40 1.06 38.66
CA LYS A 263 38.62 1.59 37.54
C LYS A 263 39.44 1.56 36.24
N ALA A 264 40.71 1.96 36.26
CA ALA A 264 41.61 1.88 35.11
C ALA A 264 41.84 0.44 34.65
N LEU A 265 42.10 -0.49 35.58
CA LEU A 265 42.27 -1.92 35.29
C LEU A 265 41.02 -2.55 34.67
N PHE A 266 39.83 -2.31 35.23
CA PHE A 266 38.59 -2.84 34.66
C PHE A 266 38.22 -2.15 33.34
N SER A 267 38.59 -0.88 33.15
CA SER A 267 38.42 -0.19 31.87
C SER A 267 39.33 -0.75 30.79
N SER A 268 40.60 -1.02 31.09
CA SER A 268 41.54 -1.64 30.15
C SER A 268 41.17 -3.09 29.85
N ALA A 269 40.74 -3.86 30.85
CA ALA A 269 40.23 -5.21 30.67
C ALA A 269 38.95 -5.24 29.82
N ALA A 270 38.02 -4.29 30.03
CA ALA A 270 36.83 -4.16 29.19
C ALA A 270 37.17 -3.82 27.74
N LEU A 271 38.10 -2.87 27.52
CA LEU A 271 38.57 -2.51 26.19
C LEU A 271 39.24 -3.70 25.48
N ALA A 272 40.12 -4.43 26.18
CA ALA A 272 40.74 -5.65 25.66
C ALA A 272 39.68 -6.72 25.34
N GLY A 273 38.68 -6.89 26.21
CA GLY A 273 37.56 -7.80 25.97
C GLY A 273 36.75 -7.45 24.72
N VAL A 274 36.49 -6.15 24.46
CA VAL A 274 35.83 -5.69 23.23
C VAL A 274 36.69 -5.98 22.01
N VAL A 275 38.00 -5.74 22.06
CA VAL A 275 38.93 -6.04 20.96
C VAL A 275 38.97 -7.54 20.67
N VAL A 276 39.07 -8.38 21.70
CA VAL A 276 39.05 -9.84 21.57
C VAL A 276 37.71 -10.32 21.01
N MET A 277 36.59 -9.78 21.48
CA MET A 277 35.26 -10.12 20.96
C MET A 277 35.08 -9.67 19.51
N ALA A 278 35.59 -8.50 19.12
CA ALA A 278 35.58 -8.04 17.74
C ALA A 278 36.47 -8.94 16.85
N PHE A 279 37.63 -9.35 17.36
CA PHE A 279 38.50 -10.31 16.66
C PHE A 279 37.83 -11.69 16.50
N LEU A 280 37.23 -12.23 17.57
CA LEU A 280 36.46 -13.48 17.53
C LEU A 280 35.24 -13.37 16.62
N PHE A 281 34.56 -12.22 16.60
CA PHE A 281 33.47 -11.95 15.68
C PHE A 281 33.94 -12.00 14.23
N LEU A 282 35.10 -11.43 13.92
CA LEU A 282 35.69 -11.46 12.58
C LEU A 282 36.17 -12.86 12.17
N THR A 283 36.61 -13.70 13.11
CA THR A 283 37.14 -15.05 12.81
C THR A 283 36.08 -16.15 12.82
N LEU A 284 35.08 -16.10 13.72
CA LEU A 284 34.05 -17.14 13.88
C LEU A 284 32.92 -17.05 12.84
N PHE A 285 32.66 -15.87 12.26
CA PHE A 285 31.58 -15.70 11.27
C PHE A 285 31.96 -16.14 9.84
N GLY A 286 33.14 -16.73 9.65
CA GLY A 286 33.54 -17.45 8.43
C GLY A 286 33.84 -16.58 7.21
N ALA A 287 34.61 -17.15 6.27
CA ALA A 287 35.03 -16.51 5.01
C ALA A 287 33.87 -15.85 4.25
N LYS A 288 32.69 -16.50 4.20
CA LYS A 288 31.48 -15.96 3.55
C LYS A 288 30.97 -14.63 4.15
N THR A 289 31.12 -14.39 5.45
CA THR A 289 30.70 -13.12 6.06
C THR A 289 31.73 -12.02 5.80
N LYS A 290 33.02 -12.39 5.77
CA LYS A 290 34.12 -11.51 5.38
C LYS A 290 33.95 -11.07 3.93
N ASP A 291 33.68 -12.00 3.01
CA ASP A 291 33.41 -11.74 1.60
C ASP A 291 32.18 -10.84 1.41
N ARG A 292 31.10 -11.07 2.17
CA ARG A 292 29.93 -10.19 2.15
C ARG A 292 30.20 -8.80 2.74
N PHE A 293 31.07 -8.66 3.75
CA PHE A 293 31.43 -7.35 4.32
C PHE A 293 32.34 -6.55 3.40
N THR A 294 33.31 -7.21 2.76
CA THR A 294 34.12 -6.59 1.71
C THR A 294 33.27 -6.23 0.50
N ASN A 295 32.35 -7.09 0.08
CA ASN A 295 31.40 -6.80 -1.00
C ASN A 295 30.41 -5.69 -0.62
N LEU A 296 29.92 -5.63 0.63
CA LEU A 296 29.05 -4.55 1.09
C LEU A 296 29.81 -3.22 1.10
N PHE A 297 31.02 -3.18 1.68
CA PHE A 297 31.86 -1.99 1.70
C PHE A 297 32.21 -1.54 0.27
N GLN A 298 32.58 -2.47 -0.61
CA GLN A 298 32.80 -2.19 -2.03
C GLN A 298 31.51 -1.72 -2.73
N SER A 299 30.35 -2.32 -2.47
CA SER A 299 29.06 -1.93 -3.07
C SER A 299 28.55 -0.56 -2.62
N VAL A 300 29.04 -0.02 -1.50
CA VAL A 300 28.75 1.35 -1.05
C VAL A 300 29.58 2.37 -1.85
N PHE A 301 30.76 1.99 -2.33
CA PHE A 301 31.70 2.88 -3.03
C PHE A 301 31.87 2.58 -4.54
N GLN A 302 31.35 1.46 -5.03
CA GLN A 302 31.37 1.04 -6.43
C GLN A 302 29.99 0.47 -6.82
N ASP A 303 29.44 0.94 -7.94
CA ASP A 303 28.30 0.30 -8.59
C ASP A 303 28.75 -1.06 -9.14
N GLN A 304 28.59 -2.13 -8.36
CA GLN A 304 28.87 -3.47 -8.84
C GLN A 304 27.85 -3.92 -9.88
N GLN A 305 28.34 -4.54 -10.95
CA GLN A 305 27.53 -5.31 -11.89
C GLN A 305 26.81 -6.46 -11.17
N ASN A 306 25.55 -6.67 -11.58
CA ASN A 306 24.60 -7.66 -11.09
C ASN A 306 25.21 -9.08 -11.02
N VAL A 307 25.55 -9.54 -9.82
CA VAL A 307 25.74 -10.96 -9.53
C VAL A 307 24.51 -11.44 -8.77
N ASP A 308 23.92 -12.55 -9.21
CA ASP A 308 22.72 -13.12 -8.58
C ASP A 308 22.91 -13.35 -7.07
N PRO A 309 21.87 -13.14 -6.24
CA PRO A 309 21.97 -13.34 -4.80
C PRO A 309 22.47 -14.75 -4.45
N THR A 310 23.58 -14.81 -3.69
CA THR A 310 24.20 -16.08 -3.22
C THR A 310 23.34 -16.97 -2.31
N ASP A 311 22.09 -16.59 -2.06
CA ASP A 311 21.13 -17.32 -1.22
C ASP A 311 20.24 -18.29 -2.05
N LEU A 312 20.52 -18.46 -3.35
CA LEU A 312 19.75 -19.30 -4.27
C LEU A 312 20.51 -20.58 -4.66
N VAL A 313 19.74 -21.60 -5.08
CA VAL A 313 20.29 -22.72 -5.87
C VAL A 313 20.88 -22.08 -7.14
N GLY A 314 22.17 -22.32 -7.41
CA GLY A 314 22.95 -21.53 -8.38
C GLY A 314 22.24 -21.22 -9.70
N ASN A 315 22.40 -19.98 -10.19
CA ASN A 315 21.85 -19.39 -11.44
C ASN A 315 20.47 -18.72 -11.39
N GLY A 316 20.01 -18.25 -10.22
CA GLY A 316 18.81 -17.40 -10.14
C GLY A 316 17.47 -18.15 -10.21
N TYR A 317 17.48 -19.47 -9.99
CA TYR A 317 16.28 -20.31 -9.93
C TYR A 317 15.86 -20.58 -8.48
N GLU A 318 14.55 -20.66 -8.23
CA GLU A 318 13.99 -21.07 -6.94
C GLU A 318 12.96 -22.20 -7.12
N TRP A 319 12.87 -23.08 -6.11
CA TRP A 319 11.83 -24.10 -6.06
C TRP A 319 10.53 -23.47 -5.61
N LYS A 320 9.61 -23.20 -6.53
CA LYS A 320 8.26 -22.78 -6.20
C LYS A 320 7.37 -23.98 -5.98
N THR A 321 6.55 -23.89 -4.93
CA THR A 321 5.64 -24.97 -4.56
C THR A 321 4.24 -24.59 -5.03
N HIS A 322 3.74 -25.28 -6.04
CA HIS A 322 2.37 -25.15 -6.54
C HIS A 322 1.48 -26.15 -5.82
N THR A 323 0.34 -25.69 -5.35
CA THR A 323 -0.65 -26.55 -4.69
C THR A 323 -1.92 -26.53 -5.52
N GLN A 324 -2.24 -27.66 -6.15
CA GLN A 324 -3.48 -27.85 -6.89
C GLN A 324 -4.40 -28.77 -6.09
N THR A 325 -5.66 -28.38 -5.96
CA THR A 325 -6.69 -29.24 -5.36
C THR A 325 -7.51 -29.82 -6.50
N SER A 326 -7.55 -31.16 -6.62
CA SER A 326 -8.40 -31.82 -7.61
C SER A 326 -9.89 -31.55 -7.30
N PRO A 327 -10.80 -31.73 -8.27
CA PRO A 327 -12.25 -31.66 -8.03
C PRO A 327 -12.73 -32.58 -6.89
N ASP A 328 -11.96 -33.61 -6.57
CA ASP A 328 -12.23 -34.63 -5.55
C ASP A 328 -11.66 -34.24 -4.17
N GLY A 329 -11.08 -33.04 -4.03
CA GLY A 329 -10.52 -32.52 -2.78
C GLY A 329 -9.10 -33.00 -2.45
N VAL A 330 -8.43 -33.69 -3.38
CA VAL A 330 -7.05 -34.15 -3.18
C VAL A 330 -6.08 -33.00 -3.43
N VAL A 331 -5.30 -32.64 -2.42
CA VAL A 331 -4.29 -31.58 -2.49
C VAL A 331 -2.98 -32.16 -3.00
N THR A 332 -2.60 -31.83 -4.22
CA THR A 332 -1.32 -32.21 -4.84
C THR A 332 -0.36 -31.04 -4.77
N THR A 333 0.80 -31.26 -4.16
CA THR A 333 1.87 -30.26 -4.03
C THR A 333 3.00 -30.58 -5.00
N THR A 334 3.14 -29.82 -6.07
CA THR A 334 4.24 -29.94 -7.04
C THR A 334 5.31 -28.87 -6.76
N ARG A 335 6.59 -29.23 -6.87
CA ARG A 335 7.70 -28.28 -6.80
C ARG A 335 8.28 -28.08 -8.19
N GLU A 336 8.23 -26.86 -8.69
CA GLU A 336 8.77 -26.49 -9.99
C GLU A 336 9.94 -25.51 -9.81
N LEU A 337 10.99 -25.67 -10.62
CA LEU A 337 12.18 -24.84 -10.57
C LEU A 337 12.00 -23.66 -11.55
N GLU A 338 11.72 -22.47 -11.02
CA GLU A 338 11.43 -21.27 -11.84
C GLU A 338 12.51 -20.21 -11.69
N LYS A 339 12.81 -19.48 -12.79
CA LYS A 339 13.74 -18.36 -12.77
C LYS A 339 13.10 -17.16 -12.09
N SER A 340 13.72 -16.69 -11.01
CA SER A 340 13.18 -15.58 -10.21
C SER A 340 13.69 -14.24 -10.69
N THR A 341 12.79 -13.31 -10.99
CA THR A 341 13.14 -11.91 -11.24
C THR A 341 13.21 -11.15 -9.93
N TRP A 342 14.38 -10.62 -9.58
CA TRP A 342 14.61 -9.89 -8.33
C TRP A 342 14.69 -8.39 -8.57
N SER A 343 14.30 -7.61 -7.58
CA SER A 343 14.48 -6.16 -7.60
C SER A 343 15.97 -5.78 -7.53
N PRO A 344 16.35 -4.56 -7.98
CA PRO A 344 17.72 -4.07 -7.82
C PRO A 344 18.17 -4.07 -6.35
N ASN A 345 17.27 -3.79 -5.41
CA ASN A 345 17.58 -3.80 -3.98
C ASN A 345 17.82 -5.23 -3.46
N ALA A 346 17.06 -6.23 -3.93
CA ALA A 346 17.28 -7.63 -3.57
C ALA A 346 18.60 -8.16 -4.13
N ILE A 347 19.00 -7.75 -5.35
CA ILE A 347 20.30 -8.08 -5.94
C ILE A 347 21.44 -7.43 -5.15
N ARG A 348 21.33 -6.14 -4.84
CA ARG A 348 22.39 -5.37 -4.17
C ARG A 348 22.56 -5.71 -2.68
N TYR A 349 21.46 -5.90 -1.95
CA TYR A 349 21.47 -6.02 -0.49
C TYR A 349 21.02 -7.39 0.03
N GLY A 350 20.63 -8.31 -0.86
CA GLY A 350 20.05 -9.62 -0.54
C GLY A 350 18.53 -9.56 -0.33
N ILE A 351 17.86 -10.71 -0.50
CA ILE A 351 16.39 -10.85 -0.54
C ILE A 351 15.71 -10.21 0.68
N SER A 352 16.21 -10.50 1.89
CA SER A 352 15.61 -9.98 3.12
C SER A 352 15.66 -8.45 3.23
N MET A 353 16.72 -7.80 2.74
CA MET A 353 16.81 -6.34 2.73
C MET A 353 16.04 -5.75 1.54
N GLY A 354 16.03 -6.42 0.39
CA GLY A 354 15.21 -6.08 -0.77
C GLY A 354 13.73 -5.99 -0.39
N ILE A 355 13.15 -7.04 0.21
CA ILE A 355 11.75 -7.06 0.66
C ILE A 355 11.45 -5.88 1.58
N ARG A 356 12.34 -5.56 2.54
CA ARG A 356 12.16 -4.40 3.44
C ARG A 356 12.11 -3.08 2.68
N LEU A 357 13.09 -2.84 1.80
CA LEU A 357 13.24 -1.58 1.06
C LEU A 357 12.19 -1.41 -0.04
N ASP A 358 11.76 -2.49 -0.67
CA ASP A 358 10.84 -2.46 -1.81
C ASP A 358 9.37 -2.52 -1.37
N THR A 359 9.07 -3.22 -0.27
CA THR A 359 7.69 -3.50 0.13
C THR A 359 7.37 -3.05 1.55
N LEU A 360 8.01 -3.61 2.58
CA LEU A 360 7.54 -3.47 3.96
C LEU A 360 7.69 -2.05 4.51
N TRP A 361 8.87 -1.45 4.38
CA TRP A 361 9.11 -0.10 4.90
C TRP A 361 8.36 0.97 4.10
N PRO A 362 8.32 0.93 2.75
CA PRO A 362 7.45 1.82 2.00
C PRO A 362 5.97 1.70 2.37
N GLN A 363 5.45 0.49 2.62
CA GLN A 363 4.06 0.31 3.07
C GLN A 363 3.81 0.89 4.46
N ALA A 364 4.73 0.69 5.41
CA ALA A 364 4.63 1.28 6.74
C ALA A 364 4.67 2.83 6.70
N ILE A 365 5.51 3.39 5.84
CA ILE A 365 5.57 4.84 5.60
C ILE A 365 4.28 5.35 4.94
N ARG A 366 3.68 4.59 4.00
CA ARG A 366 2.36 4.89 3.45
C ARG A 366 1.28 4.86 4.53
N GLY A 367 1.30 3.87 5.43
CA GLY A 367 0.38 3.81 6.57
C GLY A 367 0.47 5.04 7.47
N LEU A 368 1.69 5.53 7.75
CA LEU A 368 1.89 6.78 8.48
C LEU A 368 1.36 7.99 7.70
N ASN A 369 1.56 8.04 6.39
CA ASN A 369 1.10 9.17 5.58
C ASN A 369 -0.41 9.18 5.33
N ASN A 370 -1.12 8.05 5.45
CA ASN A 370 -2.58 8.01 5.44
C ASN A 370 -3.19 8.79 6.62
N ASN A 371 -2.51 8.77 7.78
CA ASN A 371 -2.84 9.61 8.92
C ASN A 371 -1.61 9.77 9.84
N PRO A 372 -0.89 10.90 9.79
CA PRO A 372 0.34 11.08 10.58
C PRO A 372 0.15 10.96 12.10
N LEU A 373 -1.06 11.24 12.60
CA LEU A 373 -1.35 11.20 14.03
C LEU A 373 -1.71 9.81 14.52
N PHE A 374 -2.53 9.08 13.76
CA PHE A 374 -3.16 7.81 14.18
C PHE A 374 -2.82 6.60 13.32
N GLY A 375 -2.08 6.77 12.23
CA GLY A 375 -1.71 5.70 11.30
C GLY A 375 -2.91 5.15 10.51
N SER A 376 -2.68 4.05 9.80
CA SER A 376 -3.68 3.39 8.95
C SER A 376 -4.52 2.34 9.68
N GLY A 377 -4.28 2.07 10.97
CA GLY A 377 -4.94 1.00 11.69
C GLY A 377 -4.05 -0.23 11.88
N TYR A 378 -4.30 -1.00 12.95
CA TYR A 378 -3.58 -2.25 13.22
C TYR A 378 -3.80 -3.31 12.13
N GLY A 379 -2.74 -4.02 11.75
CA GLY A 379 -2.83 -5.15 10.81
C GLY A 379 -3.12 -4.76 9.35
N THR A 380 -2.76 -3.53 8.97
CA THR A 380 -3.04 -2.96 7.63
C THR A 380 -1.80 -2.75 6.77
N LEU A 381 -0.59 -3.00 7.29
CA LEU A 381 0.66 -2.53 6.66
C LEU A 381 1.24 -3.46 5.60
N SER A 382 0.66 -4.66 5.41
CA SER A 382 1.10 -5.60 4.37
C SER A 382 0.15 -5.66 3.17
N LYS A 383 -0.85 -4.76 3.12
CA LYS A 383 -1.87 -4.72 2.07
C LYS A 383 -1.42 -3.87 0.89
N ILE A 384 -1.72 -4.33 -0.33
CA ILE A 384 -1.59 -3.51 -1.55
C ILE A 384 -2.86 -2.68 -1.76
N GLU A 385 -4.02 -3.30 -1.52
CA GLU A 385 -5.34 -2.67 -1.62
C GLU A 385 -6.09 -2.78 -0.29
N ASN A 386 -6.98 -1.84 -0.02
CA ASN A 386 -7.70 -1.80 1.26
C ASN A 386 -8.58 -3.04 1.50
N SER A 387 -9.20 -3.57 0.45
CA SER A 387 -10.04 -4.79 0.44
C SER A 387 -9.24 -6.08 0.59
N GLN A 388 -7.93 -6.06 0.34
CA GLN A 388 -7.12 -7.28 0.37
C GLN A 388 -7.00 -7.83 1.81
N TYR A 389 -7.34 -9.10 2.00
CA TYR A 389 -7.04 -9.83 3.23
C TYR A 389 -5.63 -10.42 3.16
N THR A 390 -4.80 -10.14 4.16
CA THR A 390 -3.42 -10.65 4.23
C THR A 390 -3.29 -11.64 5.38
N GLU A 391 -2.76 -12.83 5.09
CA GLU A 391 -2.66 -13.92 6.07
C GLU A 391 -1.66 -13.60 7.20
N ALA A 392 -0.62 -12.85 6.88
CA ALA A 392 0.43 -12.41 7.81
C ALA A 392 0.66 -10.91 7.68
N ASP A 393 1.20 -10.30 8.73
CA ASP A 393 1.53 -8.88 8.75
C ASP A 393 2.85 -8.68 9.53
N SER A 394 3.92 -8.35 8.81
CA SER A 394 5.24 -8.02 9.37
C SER A 394 5.77 -6.76 8.69
N THR A 395 6.50 -5.94 9.44
CA THR A 395 7.23 -4.79 8.88
C THR A 395 8.75 -4.99 8.95
N ASP A 396 9.21 -5.94 9.77
CA ASP A 396 10.61 -6.13 10.13
C ASP A 396 11.28 -4.79 10.52
N ASN A 397 10.54 -3.97 11.25
CA ASN A 397 10.95 -2.70 11.83
C ASN A 397 9.81 -2.21 12.73
N ASN A 398 9.96 -2.43 14.03
CA ASN A 398 8.89 -2.18 14.98
C ASN A 398 8.56 -0.68 15.10
N TYR A 399 9.51 0.20 14.80
CA TYR A 399 9.29 1.66 14.81
C TYR A 399 8.40 2.07 13.65
N LEU A 400 8.73 1.63 12.43
CA LEU A 400 7.91 1.87 11.25
C LEU A 400 6.55 1.20 11.39
N ARG A 401 6.49 -0.01 11.96
CA ARG A 401 5.23 -0.68 12.27
C ARG A 401 4.34 0.18 13.16
N THR A 402 4.87 0.64 14.29
CA THR A 402 4.10 1.42 15.26
C THR A 402 3.65 2.76 14.65
N LEU A 403 4.52 3.43 13.89
CA LEU A 403 4.19 4.66 13.16
C LEU A 403 3.12 4.43 12.10
N GLY A 404 3.24 3.35 11.32
CA GLY A 404 2.29 3.01 10.27
C GLY A 404 0.92 2.63 10.83
N GLU A 405 0.88 1.76 11.83
CA GLU A 405 -0.38 1.25 12.40
C GLU A 405 -1.08 2.29 13.27
N THR A 406 -0.34 3.01 14.12
CA THR A 406 -0.90 3.84 15.22
C THR A 406 -0.46 5.30 15.19
N GLY A 407 0.31 5.72 14.19
CA GLY A 407 0.76 7.09 13.99
C GLY A 407 1.70 7.60 15.06
N LEU A 408 1.94 8.92 15.05
CA LEU A 408 2.82 9.57 16.02
C LEU A 408 2.31 9.43 17.46
N ILE A 409 1.00 9.41 17.68
CA ILE A 409 0.42 9.32 19.02
C ILE A 409 0.72 7.95 19.62
N GLY A 410 0.41 6.86 18.91
CA GLY A 410 0.73 5.52 19.39
C GLY A 410 2.23 5.29 19.57
N PHE A 411 3.05 5.83 18.66
CA PHE A 411 4.51 5.79 18.76
C PHE A 411 5.04 6.48 20.02
N VAL A 412 4.65 7.73 20.25
CA VAL A 412 5.08 8.51 21.42
C VAL A 412 4.61 7.86 22.71
N LEU A 413 3.40 7.30 22.73
CA LEU A 413 2.90 6.59 23.90
C LEU A 413 3.72 5.30 24.14
N PHE A 414 3.81 4.41 23.16
CA PHE A 414 4.49 3.12 23.33
C PHE A 414 5.98 3.28 23.71
N TYR A 415 6.75 3.98 22.89
CA TYR A 415 8.19 4.17 23.14
C TYR A 415 8.45 5.20 24.24
N GLY A 416 7.57 6.18 24.42
CA GLY A 416 7.66 7.12 25.54
C GLY A 416 7.57 6.41 26.88
N PHE A 417 6.75 5.35 27.00
CA PHE A 417 6.73 4.55 28.23
C PHE A 417 8.09 3.92 28.53
N ILE A 418 8.68 3.27 27.52
CA ILE A 418 10.00 2.63 27.63
C ILE A 418 11.05 3.66 28.05
N LEU A 419 11.10 4.80 27.37
CA LEU A 419 12.09 5.85 27.65
C LEU A 419 11.89 6.48 29.03
N VAL A 420 10.65 6.69 29.47
CA VAL A 420 10.35 7.19 30.81
C VAL A 420 10.72 6.17 31.89
N ALA A 421 10.45 4.88 31.67
CA ALA A 421 10.85 3.81 32.57
C ALA A 421 12.39 3.76 32.71
N MET A 422 13.11 3.76 31.59
CA MET A 422 14.58 3.82 31.56
C MET A 422 15.12 5.07 32.26
N ARG A 423 14.55 6.25 31.98
CA ARG A 423 14.97 7.51 32.63
C ARG A 423 14.76 7.46 34.14
N THR A 424 13.66 6.89 34.59
CA THR A 424 13.33 6.75 36.01
C THR A 424 14.33 5.83 36.70
N VAL A 425 14.61 4.67 36.11
CA VAL A 425 15.61 3.71 36.63
C VAL A 425 17.02 4.33 36.64
N LYS A 426 17.42 5.03 35.58
CA LYS A 426 18.72 5.71 35.50
C LYS A 426 18.89 6.77 36.58
N ARG A 427 17.86 7.59 36.82
CA ARG A 427 17.90 8.63 37.87
C ARG A 427 18.06 8.03 39.26
N LYS A 428 17.40 6.90 39.52
CA LYS A 428 17.44 6.18 40.80
C LYS A 428 18.66 5.28 40.96
N LEU A 429 19.42 5.04 39.89
CA LEU A 429 20.56 4.14 39.87
C LEU A 429 21.63 4.42 40.95
N PRO A 430 22.00 5.68 41.26
CA PRO A 430 22.99 5.98 42.30
C PRO A 430 22.56 5.54 43.71
N GLU A 431 21.24 5.51 43.98
CA GLU A 431 20.68 5.11 45.27
C GLU A 431 20.68 3.58 45.48
N GLN A 432 20.87 2.80 44.40
CA GLN A 432 20.73 1.34 44.45
C GLN A 432 22.04 0.62 44.81
N THR A 433 21.92 -0.48 45.56
CA THR A 433 23.04 -1.35 45.95
C THR A 433 22.74 -2.83 45.70
N GLY A 434 23.80 -3.63 45.56
CA GLY A 434 23.72 -5.07 45.40
C GLY A 434 22.81 -5.49 44.24
N ILE A 435 21.83 -6.34 44.53
CA ILE A 435 20.96 -6.93 43.50
C ILE A 435 20.08 -5.91 42.77
N LEU A 436 19.65 -4.83 43.43
CA LEU A 436 18.82 -3.81 42.78
C LEU A 436 19.62 -2.98 41.78
N HIS A 437 20.91 -2.76 42.08
CA HIS A 437 21.81 -2.11 41.14
C HIS A 437 22.03 -2.98 39.89
N ALA A 438 22.32 -4.27 40.08
CA ALA A 438 22.47 -5.21 38.98
C ALA A 438 21.20 -5.33 38.13
N LEU A 439 20.02 -5.39 38.77
CA LEU A 439 18.75 -5.36 38.06
C LEU A 439 18.59 -4.09 37.23
N SER A 440 18.91 -2.92 37.81
CA SER A 440 18.76 -1.62 37.16
C SER A 440 19.68 -1.46 35.94
N ILE A 441 20.98 -1.77 36.07
CA ILE A 441 21.92 -1.66 34.94
C ILE A 441 21.63 -2.72 33.87
N GLY A 442 21.26 -3.95 34.27
CA GLY A 442 20.86 -5.01 33.37
C GLY A 442 19.63 -4.62 32.55
N TYR A 443 18.62 -4.04 33.21
CA TYR A 443 17.42 -3.51 32.56
C TYR A 443 17.71 -2.37 31.59
N LEU A 444 18.58 -1.42 31.96
CA LEU A 444 18.98 -0.31 31.09
C LEU A 444 19.72 -0.81 29.84
N GLY A 445 20.66 -1.75 30.00
CA GLY A 445 21.35 -2.39 28.89
C GLY A 445 20.39 -3.17 28.00
N ALA A 446 19.59 -4.06 28.58
CA ALA A 446 18.60 -4.88 27.87
C ALA A 446 17.60 -4.02 27.07
N SER A 447 17.07 -2.94 27.66
CA SER A 447 16.14 -2.04 26.98
C SER A 447 16.80 -1.30 25.82
N ALA A 448 18.03 -0.79 26.01
CA ALA A 448 18.77 -0.12 24.94
C ALA A 448 19.11 -1.09 23.79
N GLY A 449 19.53 -2.32 24.11
CA GLY A 449 19.78 -3.36 23.11
C GLY A 449 18.51 -3.72 22.35
N LEU A 450 17.39 -3.97 23.05
CA LEU A 450 16.14 -4.33 22.40
C LEU A 450 15.61 -3.20 21.50
N LEU A 451 15.74 -1.94 21.93
CA LEU A 451 15.41 -0.77 21.11
C LEU A 451 16.29 -0.69 19.85
N LEU A 452 17.57 -1.06 19.90
CA LEU A 452 18.40 -1.15 18.69
C LEU A 452 17.92 -2.28 17.78
N ASN A 453 17.61 -3.45 18.35
CA ASN A 453 17.16 -4.62 17.58
C ASN A 453 15.82 -4.34 16.86
N ALA A 454 14.97 -3.51 17.47
CA ALA A 454 13.67 -3.10 16.93
C ALA A 454 13.75 -2.33 15.59
N LEU A 455 14.93 -1.88 15.15
CA LEU A 455 15.13 -1.26 13.83
C LEU A 455 14.95 -2.24 12.66
N TYR A 456 15.13 -3.54 12.90
CA TYR A 456 15.13 -4.57 11.83
C TYR A 456 14.21 -5.76 12.11
N ILE A 457 13.59 -5.82 13.29
CA ILE A 457 12.76 -6.95 13.73
C ILE A 457 11.58 -6.41 14.53
N ASP A 458 10.40 -7.00 14.36
CA ASP A 458 9.17 -6.68 15.09
C ASP A 458 9.19 -7.24 16.54
N VAL A 459 10.23 -6.90 17.30
CA VAL A 459 10.54 -7.50 18.62
C VAL A 459 9.46 -7.28 19.69
N PHE A 460 8.66 -6.21 19.57
CA PHE A 460 7.56 -5.93 20.49
C PHE A 460 6.22 -6.52 20.02
N ALA A 461 6.15 -7.07 18.80
CA ALA A 461 5.02 -7.85 18.31
C ALA A 461 5.19 -9.36 18.61
N ALA A 462 6.43 -9.83 18.80
CA ALA A 462 6.75 -11.21 19.13
C ALA A 462 6.40 -11.56 20.59
N SER A 463 5.42 -12.46 20.79
CA SER A 463 4.79 -12.69 22.10
C SER A 463 5.77 -13.01 23.23
N LYS A 464 6.64 -14.01 23.05
CA LYS A 464 7.61 -14.43 24.07
C LYS A 464 8.61 -13.32 24.44
N VAL A 465 9.00 -12.51 23.47
CA VAL A 465 9.95 -11.41 23.67
C VAL A 465 9.25 -10.26 24.40
N ALA A 466 8.08 -9.84 23.91
CA ALA A 466 7.31 -8.74 24.46
C ALA A 466 6.86 -9.02 25.90
N PHE A 467 6.33 -10.22 26.18
CA PHE A 467 5.96 -10.63 27.54
C PHE A 467 7.15 -10.54 28.50
N ILE A 468 8.29 -11.16 28.16
CA ILE A 468 9.47 -11.13 29.03
C ILE A 468 10.00 -9.71 29.25
N TYR A 469 10.03 -8.88 28.19
CA TYR A 469 10.42 -7.48 28.31
C TYR A 469 9.53 -6.70 29.28
N TRP A 470 8.20 -6.82 29.14
CA TRP A 470 7.24 -6.15 30.01
C TRP A 470 7.27 -6.71 31.43
N GLY A 471 7.43 -8.02 31.61
CA GLY A 471 7.61 -8.67 32.91
C GLY A 471 8.86 -8.18 33.64
N VAL A 472 10.00 -8.08 32.96
CA VAL A 472 11.25 -7.52 33.52
C VAL A 472 11.13 -6.02 33.81
N SER A 473 10.42 -5.28 32.96
CA SER A 473 10.11 -3.87 33.21
C SER A 473 9.27 -3.72 34.50
N GLY A 474 8.26 -4.57 34.68
CA GLY A 474 7.43 -4.63 35.87
C GLY A 474 8.23 -4.99 37.13
N LEU A 475 9.11 -5.99 37.03
CA LEU A 475 10.05 -6.39 38.09
C LEU A 475 10.97 -5.24 38.51
N THR A 476 11.50 -4.50 37.54
CA THR A 476 12.45 -3.42 37.81
C THR A 476 11.75 -2.22 38.45
N LEU A 477 10.63 -1.77 37.87
CA LEU A 477 9.89 -0.61 38.38
C LEU A 477 9.22 -0.91 39.74
N SER A 478 8.80 -2.14 40.01
CA SER A 478 8.23 -2.49 41.32
C SER A 478 9.23 -2.36 42.48
N MET A 479 10.52 -2.50 42.18
CA MET A 479 11.59 -2.40 43.17
C MET A 479 12.23 -1.02 43.24
N VAL A 480 12.32 -0.31 42.12
CA VAL A 480 13.07 0.95 42.00
C VAL A 480 12.17 2.18 42.07
N ALA A 481 10.94 2.11 41.57
CA ALA A 481 10.11 3.30 41.32
C ALA A 481 8.63 3.15 41.77
N ARG A 482 8.28 2.13 42.55
CA ARG A 482 6.89 1.83 42.93
C ARG A 482 6.14 3.00 43.55
N ALA A 483 6.76 3.70 44.49
CA ALA A 483 6.13 4.79 45.24
C ALA A 483 6.09 6.11 44.45
N GLU A 484 7.07 6.33 43.57
CA GLU A 484 7.18 7.56 42.79
C GLU A 484 6.22 7.56 41.59
N GLY A 485 5.87 6.37 41.08
CA GLY A 485 5.03 6.21 39.90
C GLY A 485 5.62 6.93 38.67
N LEU A 486 4.77 7.28 37.71
CA LEU A 486 5.14 8.04 36.51
C LEU A 486 5.15 9.56 36.76
N HIS A 487 6.04 10.08 37.63
CA HIS A 487 6.13 11.53 37.86
C HIS A 487 6.36 12.33 36.55
N ALA A 488 7.12 11.76 35.60
CA ALA A 488 7.33 12.38 34.29
C ALA A 488 6.01 12.63 33.52
N LEU A 489 5.00 11.77 33.71
CA LEU A 489 3.69 11.90 33.12
C LEU A 489 2.93 13.10 33.68
N GLN A 490 2.99 13.32 34.99
CA GLN A 490 2.37 14.47 35.63
C GLN A 490 2.97 15.78 35.10
N THR A 491 4.30 15.81 34.95
CA THR A 491 4.99 16.95 34.34
C THR A 491 4.58 17.16 32.88
N LEU A 492 4.46 16.07 32.11
CA LEU A 492 4.00 16.12 30.71
C LEU A 492 2.56 16.64 30.61
N PHE A 493 1.63 16.12 31.41
CA PHE A 493 0.25 16.61 31.44
C PHE A 493 0.16 18.06 31.90
N GLY A 494 0.98 18.47 32.87
CA GLY A 494 1.09 19.87 33.26
C GLY A 494 1.52 20.76 32.09
N HIS A 495 2.48 20.31 31.29
CA HIS A 495 2.93 21.02 30.09
C HIS A 495 1.86 21.04 28.98
N LEU A 496 1.25 19.89 28.68
CA LEU A 496 0.16 19.77 27.71
C LEU A 496 -1.02 20.66 28.07
N ASN A 497 -1.42 20.69 29.35
CA ASN A 497 -2.50 21.54 29.83
C ASN A 497 -2.14 23.04 29.76
N ARG A 498 -0.90 23.40 30.10
CA ARG A 498 -0.38 24.79 30.00
C ARG A 498 -0.41 25.32 28.57
N HIS A 499 -0.18 24.45 27.57
CA HIS A 499 -0.14 24.82 26.15
C HIS A 499 -1.28 24.18 25.34
N LYS A 500 -2.40 23.84 25.99
CA LYS A 500 -3.52 23.12 25.37
C LYS A 500 -4.02 23.78 24.09
N SER A 501 -4.06 25.11 24.03
CA SER A 501 -4.49 25.84 22.84
C SER A 501 -3.61 25.57 21.63
N LEU A 502 -2.28 25.47 21.83
CA LEU A 502 -1.34 25.14 20.76
C LEU A 502 -1.51 23.71 20.31
N TYR A 503 -1.53 22.75 21.24
CA TYR A 503 -1.65 21.34 20.88
C TYR A 503 -2.97 21.02 20.18
N VAL A 504 -4.09 21.58 20.65
CA VAL A 504 -5.38 21.41 19.96
C VAL A 504 -5.35 22.06 18.59
N ALA A 505 -4.77 23.26 18.42
CA ALA A 505 -4.66 23.89 17.10
C ALA A 505 -3.76 23.09 16.14
N VAL A 506 -2.66 22.51 16.62
CA VAL A 506 -1.79 21.61 15.85
C VAL A 506 -2.54 20.34 15.46
N LEU A 507 -3.27 19.70 16.38
CA LEU A 507 -4.08 18.52 16.07
C LEU A 507 -5.13 18.86 15.01
N LEU A 508 -5.83 20.00 15.14
CA LEU A 508 -6.81 20.43 14.14
C LEU A 508 -6.16 20.77 12.80
N SER A 509 -4.97 21.36 12.78
CA SER A 509 -4.26 21.62 11.51
C SER A 509 -3.89 20.31 10.82
N PHE A 510 -3.47 19.28 11.57
CA PHE A 510 -3.25 17.95 11.02
C PHE A 510 -4.51 17.37 10.38
N PHE A 511 -5.68 17.51 11.00
CA PHE A 511 -6.92 16.98 10.43
C PHE A 511 -7.44 17.79 9.25
N ILE A 512 -7.55 19.12 9.40
CA ILE A 512 -8.20 20.01 8.42
C ILE A 512 -7.33 20.18 7.16
N LEU A 513 -6.01 20.22 7.33
CA LEU A 513 -5.08 20.48 6.22
C LEU A 513 -4.48 19.19 5.66
N HIS A 514 -4.86 18.01 6.18
CA HIS A 514 -4.29 16.74 5.75
C HIS A 514 -4.47 16.53 4.24
N GLN A 515 -3.41 16.06 3.61
CA GLN A 515 -3.41 15.45 2.30
C GLN A 515 -2.35 14.35 2.33
N ASN A 516 -2.53 13.27 1.57
CA ASN A 516 -1.57 12.18 1.51
C ASN A 516 -0.63 12.35 0.30
N PRO A 517 0.65 12.72 0.49
CA PRO A 517 1.58 12.91 -0.63
C PRO A 517 2.10 11.60 -1.24
N LEU A 518 1.86 10.45 -0.61
CA LEU A 518 2.33 9.15 -1.12
C LEU A 518 1.23 8.27 -1.69
N ALA A 519 -0.04 8.66 -1.55
CA ALA A 519 -1.12 7.94 -2.20
C ALA A 519 -1.16 8.28 -3.68
N THR A 520 -1.27 7.25 -4.51
CA THR A 520 -1.43 7.40 -5.95
C THR A 520 -2.66 8.26 -6.24
N ASN A 521 -3.82 7.95 -5.66
CA ASN A 521 -5.04 8.67 -5.98
C ASN A 521 -5.26 9.91 -5.09
N SER A 522 -4.23 10.74 -4.98
CA SER A 522 -4.22 11.96 -4.18
C SER A 522 -4.24 13.22 -5.04
N ARG A 523 -5.05 14.20 -4.61
CA ARG A 523 -5.10 15.57 -5.16
C ARG A 523 -3.74 16.23 -5.32
N LEU A 524 -2.77 15.88 -4.47
CA LEU A 524 -1.45 16.49 -4.51
C LEU A 524 -0.67 16.19 -5.79
N HIS A 525 -1.06 15.15 -6.52
CA HIS A 525 -0.49 14.78 -7.81
C HIS A 525 -1.19 15.44 -8.99
N ALA A 526 -2.35 16.11 -8.78
CA ALA A 526 -3.07 16.85 -9.81
C ALA A 526 -2.33 18.14 -10.17
N PHE A 527 -1.31 18.02 -11.02
CA PHE A 527 -0.59 19.14 -11.64
C PHE A 527 -1.23 19.59 -12.94
N ASP A 528 -2.54 19.45 -13.01
CA ASP A 528 -3.35 19.71 -14.18
C ASP A 528 -3.46 21.19 -14.52
N THR A 529 -3.43 22.08 -13.53
CA THR A 529 -3.32 23.51 -13.77
C THR A 529 -1.86 23.91 -13.91
N SER A 530 -1.38 24.09 -15.15
CA SER A 530 -0.10 24.78 -15.42
C SER A 530 -0.12 26.14 -14.71
N SER A 531 0.56 26.23 -13.59
CA SER A 531 0.55 27.38 -12.70
C SER A 531 1.99 27.78 -12.41
N LYS A 532 2.19 29.07 -12.16
CA LYS A 532 3.49 29.62 -11.79
C LYS A 532 4.07 28.95 -10.53
N SER A 533 3.23 28.36 -9.69
CA SER A 533 3.68 27.63 -8.52
C SER A 533 4.37 26.29 -8.85
N LEU A 534 4.04 25.63 -9.97
CA LEU A 534 4.69 24.40 -10.41
C LEU A 534 6.11 24.64 -10.93
N GLU A 535 6.33 25.80 -11.55
CA GLU A 535 7.66 26.25 -11.97
C GLU A 535 8.63 26.29 -10.78
N ASN A 536 8.15 26.62 -9.57
CA ASN A 536 8.98 26.61 -8.38
C ASN A 536 9.50 25.21 -8.04
N PHE A 537 8.66 24.18 -8.22
CA PHE A 537 9.08 22.80 -7.98
C PHE A 537 10.09 22.33 -9.02
N VAL A 538 9.82 22.61 -10.30
CA VAL A 538 10.73 22.26 -11.40
C VAL A 538 12.08 22.95 -11.23
N ALA A 539 12.09 24.25 -10.87
CA ALA A 539 13.31 25.00 -10.60
C ALA A 539 14.12 24.41 -9.43
N ALA A 540 13.45 24.03 -8.33
CA ALA A 540 14.11 23.37 -7.19
C ALA A 540 14.73 22.02 -7.57
N ARG A 541 14.02 21.21 -8.37
CA ARG A 541 14.56 19.96 -8.93
C ARG A 541 15.73 20.23 -9.87
N CYS A 542 15.64 21.26 -10.70
CA CYS A 542 16.68 21.62 -11.63
C CYS A 542 17.98 22.03 -10.93
N PHE A 543 17.86 22.74 -9.81
CA PHE A 543 18.98 23.14 -8.97
C PHE A 543 19.77 21.94 -8.45
N ILE A 544 19.09 20.85 -8.07
CA ILE A 544 19.76 19.62 -7.60
C ILE A 544 20.62 19.00 -8.71
N LYS A 545 20.20 19.09 -9.98
CA LYS A 545 20.91 18.50 -11.12
C LYS A 545 21.97 19.43 -11.71
N THR A 546 21.71 20.74 -11.74
CA THR A 546 22.48 21.70 -12.55
C THR A 546 23.02 22.90 -11.77
N HIS A 547 22.69 23.02 -10.48
CA HIS A 547 22.99 24.18 -9.64
C HIS A 547 22.40 25.52 -10.11
N SER A 548 21.40 25.49 -11.01
CA SER A 548 20.64 26.66 -11.46
C SER A 548 19.15 26.50 -11.18
N PHE A 549 18.46 27.61 -10.92
CA PHE A 549 16.99 27.67 -10.74
C PHE A 549 16.24 27.90 -12.06
N ASP A 550 16.80 27.42 -13.16
CA ASP A 550 16.12 27.41 -14.46
C ASP A 550 15.07 26.29 -14.49
N LEU A 551 14.12 26.36 -15.42
CA LEU A 551 13.32 25.19 -15.74
C LEU A 551 14.17 24.27 -16.60
N CYS A 552 14.36 23.01 -16.19
CA CYS A 552 15.11 22.06 -17.00
C CYS A 552 14.45 20.69 -17.12
N ARG A 553 14.75 20.06 -18.25
CA ARG A 553 14.35 18.69 -18.57
C ARG A 553 15.51 17.69 -18.37
N SER A 554 15.16 16.43 -18.50
CA SER A 554 16.05 15.28 -18.36
C SER A 554 17.05 15.21 -19.52
N ASP A 555 16.64 15.66 -20.70
CA ASP A 555 17.46 15.82 -21.92
C ASP A 555 18.50 16.96 -21.83
N GLY A 556 18.46 17.77 -20.76
CA GLY A 556 19.38 18.90 -20.54
C GLY A 556 18.91 20.24 -21.09
N SER A 557 17.76 20.30 -21.78
CA SER A 557 17.15 21.55 -22.22
C SER A 557 16.75 22.42 -21.02
N LYS A 558 16.87 23.75 -21.19
CA LYS A 558 16.57 24.75 -20.17
C LYS A 558 15.70 25.86 -20.73
N ALA A 559 14.80 26.43 -19.93
CA ALA A 559 14.09 27.66 -20.27
C ALA A 559 13.93 28.58 -19.06
N GLY A 560 14.28 29.85 -19.26
CA GLY A 560 14.09 30.95 -18.30
C GLY A 560 14.76 30.74 -16.95
N SER A 561 14.97 31.82 -16.19
CA SER A 561 15.33 31.73 -14.78
C SER A 561 14.09 32.03 -13.95
N ASN A 562 13.70 31.09 -13.08
CA ASN A 562 12.52 31.23 -12.21
C ASN A 562 12.94 31.11 -10.74
N PHE A 563 13.88 31.97 -10.35
CA PHE A 563 14.30 32.08 -8.96
C PHE A 563 13.16 32.62 -8.10
N THR A 564 12.75 31.84 -7.09
CA THR A 564 11.82 32.25 -6.04
C THR A 564 12.31 31.76 -4.68
N VAL A 565 11.88 32.44 -3.62
CA VAL A 565 12.22 32.03 -2.24
C VAL A 565 11.66 30.64 -1.94
N TYR A 566 10.47 30.34 -2.48
CA TYR A 566 9.84 29.04 -2.31
C TYR A 566 10.63 27.89 -2.97
N SER A 567 11.18 28.10 -4.18
CA SER A 567 12.05 27.12 -4.84
C SER A 567 13.26 26.75 -3.99
N VAL A 568 13.90 27.75 -3.35
CA VAL A 568 15.04 27.52 -2.45
C VAL A 568 14.64 26.67 -1.25
N LEU A 569 13.50 26.97 -0.62
CA LEU A 569 12.99 26.23 0.53
C LEU A 569 12.60 24.79 0.18
N LEU A 570 12.25 24.51 -1.08
CA LEU A 570 11.92 23.17 -1.57
C LEU A 570 13.14 22.27 -1.78
N VAL A 571 14.33 22.82 -2.05
CA VAL A 571 15.53 22.03 -2.40
C VAL A 571 15.79 20.87 -1.41
N PRO A 572 15.77 21.06 -0.08
CA PRO A 572 16.02 19.95 0.86
C PRO A 572 14.97 18.83 0.77
N PHE A 573 13.72 19.17 0.45
CA PHE A 573 12.61 18.22 0.35
C PHE A 573 12.68 17.43 -0.95
N VAL A 574 12.96 18.10 -2.07
CA VAL A 574 13.15 17.46 -3.38
C VAL A 574 14.41 16.58 -3.40
N TRP A 575 15.45 16.96 -2.64
CA TRP A 575 16.63 16.11 -2.45
C TRP A 575 16.29 14.82 -1.70
N LEU A 576 15.41 14.89 -0.70
CA LEU A 576 14.98 13.74 0.10
C LEU A 576 14.04 12.79 -0.65
N SER A 577 13.20 13.32 -1.53
CA SER A 577 12.17 12.56 -2.24
C SER A 577 11.97 13.08 -3.65
N LYS A 578 12.04 12.16 -4.62
CA LYS A 578 11.71 12.45 -6.04
C LYS A 578 10.21 12.62 -6.27
N ASN A 579 9.36 12.33 -5.28
CA ASN A 579 7.92 12.46 -5.41
C ASN A 579 7.54 13.95 -5.54
N PRO A 580 6.87 14.35 -6.64
CA PRO A 580 6.42 15.72 -6.84
C PRO A 580 5.53 16.30 -5.72
N ALA A 581 4.78 15.47 -5.00
CA ALA A 581 3.91 15.89 -3.89
C ALA A 581 4.65 16.24 -2.59
N VAL A 582 5.99 16.13 -2.55
CA VAL A 582 6.80 16.40 -1.34
C VAL A 582 6.68 17.85 -0.84
N TYR A 583 6.25 18.80 -1.68
CA TYR A 583 5.95 20.18 -1.27
C TYR A 583 4.96 20.26 -0.11
N TYR A 584 4.05 19.28 0.01
CA TYR A 584 3.08 19.22 1.11
C TYR A 584 3.78 19.26 2.47
N HIS A 585 4.89 18.55 2.63
CA HIS A 585 5.64 18.51 3.89
C HIS A 585 6.27 19.86 4.23
N LEU A 586 6.79 20.58 3.23
CA LEU A 586 7.27 21.95 3.42
C LEU A 586 6.13 22.87 3.86
N ASN A 587 5.03 22.89 3.10
CA ASN A 587 3.90 23.80 3.35
C ASN A 587 3.30 23.57 4.74
N PHE A 588 3.10 22.30 5.09
CA PHE A 588 2.59 21.93 6.41
C PHE A 588 3.57 22.34 7.53
N SER A 589 4.88 22.17 7.32
CA SER A 589 5.90 22.61 8.28
C SER A 589 5.91 24.13 8.46
N LEU A 590 5.70 24.90 7.38
CA LEU A 590 5.58 26.36 7.44
C LEU A 590 4.35 26.77 8.25
N VAL A 591 3.19 26.12 8.07
CA VAL A 591 1.99 26.37 8.88
C VAL A 591 2.24 26.10 10.36
N LEU A 592 2.86 24.96 10.70
CA LEU A 592 3.21 24.62 12.08
C LEU A 592 4.20 25.62 12.69
N LEU A 593 5.20 26.07 11.92
CA LEU A 593 6.15 27.09 12.35
C LEU A 593 5.44 28.39 12.68
N VAL A 594 4.52 28.85 11.82
CA VAL A 594 3.72 30.06 12.04
C VAL A 594 2.87 29.93 13.30
N LEU A 595 2.22 28.78 13.53
CA LEU A 595 1.46 28.50 14.75
C LEU A 595 2.34 28.62 16.01
N ILE A 596 3.54 28.04 15.99
CA ILE A 596 4.49 28.08 17.12
C ILE A 596 4.99 29.51 17.36
N VAL A 597 5.39 30.22 16.30
CA VAL A 597 5.89 31.61 16.39
C VAL A 597 4.80 32.53 16.94
N VAL A 598 3.57 32.44 16.41
CA VAL A 598 2.44 33.24 16.87
C VAL A 598 2.12 32.93 18.34
N HIS A 599 2.06 31.66 18.73
CA HIS A 599 1.82 31.28 20.13
C HIS A 599 2.90 31.77 21.10
N LYS A 600 4.16 31.86 20.65
CA LYS A 600 5.28 32.35 21.46
C LYS A 600 5.36 33.88 21.53
N LYS A 601 5.05 34.59 20.44
CA LYS A 601 5.32 36.03 20.29
C LYS A 601 4.10 36.91 20.51
N ILE A 602 2.89 36.41 20.27
CA ILE A 602 1.67 37.19 20.50
C ILE A 602 1.19 36.99 21.94
N ALA A 603 1.17 38.08 22.72
CA ALA A 603 0.96 38.06 24.18
C ALA A 603 -0.35 37.38 24.62
N LYS A 604 -1.41 37.41 23.80
CA LYS A 604 -2.68 36.71 24.09
C LYS A 604 -2.70 35.34 23.41
N LYS A 605 -2.39 34.30 24.19
CA LYS A 605 -2.46 32.86 23.83
C LYS A 605 -3.92 32.38 23.67
N SER A 606 -4.62 32.95 22.70
CA SER A 606 -6.01 32.58 22.39
C SER A 606 -6.04 31.40 21.42
N PHE A 607 -6.73 30.32 21.80
CA PHE A 607 -6.98 29.18 20.90
C PHE A 607 -7.58 29.62 19.57
N LEU A 608 -8.52 30.56 19.62
CA LEU A 608 -9.23 31.12 18.48
C LEU A 608 -8.31 31.85 17.48
N SER A 609 -7.22 32.44 17.98
CA SER A 609 -6.22 33.11 17.15
C SER A 609 -5.31 32.12 16.42
N LEU A 610 -5.02 30.97 17.03
CA LEU A 610 -4.31 29.89 16.35
C LEU A 610 -5.20 29.22 15.31
N LEU A 611 -6.49 29.07 15.62
CA LEU A 611 -7.46 28.49 14.72
C LEU A 611 -7.69 29.35 13.47
N PHE A 612 -7.60 30.68 13.59
CA PHE A 612 -7.61 31.60 12.44
C PHE A 612 -6.49 31.29 11.43
N ILE A 613 -5.29 30.94 11.91
CA ILE A 613 -4.18 30.57 11.01
C ILE A 613 -4.51 29.28 10.26
N VAL A 614 -5.11 28.30 10.94
CA VAL A 614 -5.53 27.03 10.32
C VAL A 614 -6.64 27.27 9.29
N GLY A 615 -7.64 28.09 9.62
CA GLY A 615 -8.72 28.46 8.70
C GLY A 615 -8.20 29.19 7.46
N MET A 616 -7.30 30.17 7.63
CA MET A 616 -6.66 30.86 6.51
C MET A 616 -5.83 29.90 5.65
N ALA A 617 -5.09 28.97 6.27
CA ALA A 617 -4.33 27.98 5.54
C ALA A 617 -5.22 27.04 4.71
N TYR A 618 -6.41 26.71 5.21
CA TYR A 618 -7.41 25.93 4.49
C TYR A 618 -8.02 26.73 3.33
N GLU A 619 -8.50 27.95 3.59
CA GLU A 619 -9.18 28.79 2.59
C GLU A 619 -8.27 29.17 1.42
N TYR A 620 -6.99 29.45 1.69
CA TYR A 620 -6.01 29.74 0.64
C TYR A 620 -5.35 28.48 0.06
N GLY A 621 -5.77 27.29 0.47
CA GLY A 621 -5.30 26.02 -0.11
C GLY A 621 -3.80 25.76 0.08
N PHE A 622 -3.18 26.22 1.17
CA PHE A 622 -1.73 26.12 1.33
C PHE A 622 -1.20 24.68 1.37
N SER A 623 -2.03 23.69 1.73
CA SER A 623 -1.65 22.28 1.70
C SER A 623 -2.05 21.55 0.42
N ARG A 624 -2.72 22.21 -0.55
CA ARG A 624 -3.28 21.55 -1.75
C ARG A 624 -2.39 21.65 -2.99
N GLY A 625 -1.37 22.50 -2.98
CA GLY A 625 -0.46 22.68 -4.10
C GLY A 625 0.82 23.41 -3.71
N PRO A 626 1.82 23.47 -4.61
CA PRO A 626 2.98 24.33 -4.45
C PRO A 626 2.55 25.80 -4.25
N LEU A 627 3.32 26.56 -3.48
CA LEU A 627 3.01 27.97 -3.20
C LEU A 627 3.63 28.91 -4.22
N GLU A 628 2.89 29.93 -4.62
CA GLU A 628 3.44 31.14 -5.23
C GLU A 628 4.07 32.06 -4.17
N ASP A 629 4.94 32.98 -4.60
CA ASP A 629 5.58 33.95 -3.68
C ASP A 629 4.55 34.78 -2.90
N ILE A 630 3.44 35.16 -3.55
CA ILE A 630 2.36 35.90 -2.88
C ILE A 630 1.65 35.04 -1.83
N GLN A 631 1.50 33.73 -2.06
CA GLN A 631 0.90 32.81 -1.09
C GLN A 631 1.86 32.55 0.08
N LEU A 632 3.16 32.40 -0.19
CA LEU A 632 4.19 32.30 0.84
C LEU A 632 4.22 33.56 1.71
N LEU A 633 4.18 34.75 1.10
CA LEU A 633 4.08 36.03 1.78
C LEU A 633 2.80 36.13 2.62
N ARG A 634 1.67 35.65 2.09
CA ARG A 634 0.39 35.58 2.82
C ARG A 634 0.51 34.71 4.07
N LEU A 635 1.12 33.53 3.97
CA LEU A 635 1.29 32.61 5.09
C LEU A 635 2.23 33.17 6.17
N LEU A 636 3.41 33.63 5.77
CA LEU A 636 4.48 33.97 6.72
C LEU A 636 4.34 35.36 7.32
N ILE A 637 3.75 36.32 6.61
CA ILE A 637 3.71 37.73 7.02
C ILE A 637 2.28 38.24 7.14
N LEU A 638 1.48 38.19 6.07
CA LEU A 638 0.17 38.85 6.07
C LEU A 638 -0.81 38.20 7.05
N THR A 639 -0.78 36.87 7.21
CA THR A 639 -1.65 36.15 8.15
C THR A 639 -1.30 36.47 9.61
N PRO A 640 -0.02 36.41 10.05
CA PRO A 640 0.36 36.90 11.38
C PRO A 640 0.08 38.38 11.63
N VAL A 641 0.33 39.25 10.64
CA VAL A 641 0.10 40.70 10.76
C VAL A 641 -1.39 41.03 10.82
N SER A 642 -2.22 40.44 9.96
CA SER A 642 -3.68 40.61 10.01
C SER A 642 -4.24 40.12 11.35
N LEU A 643 -3.75 38.99 11.87
CA LEU A 643 -4.12 38.51 13.20
C LEU A 643 -3.72 39.50 14.31
N TRP A 644 -2.51 40.07 14.23
CA TRP A 644 -2.04 41.06 15.19
C TRP A 644 -2.87 42.36 15.13
N LEU A 645 -3.16 42.87 13.93
CA LEU A 645 -4.02 44.04 13.72
C LEU A 645 -5.44 43.79 14.25
N LEU A 646 -6.01 42.63 13.94
CA LEU A 646 -7.34 42.22 14.41
C LEU A 646 -7.38 42.14 15.95
N GLN A 647 -6.33 41.61 16.59
CA GLN A 647 -6.20 41.63 18.05
C GLN A 647 -6.02 43.02 18.66
N LYS A 648 -5.30 43.92 17.98
CA LYS A 648 -4.96 45.25 18.48
C LYS A 648 -6.15 46.22 18.36
N PHE A 649 -6.84 46.23 17.22
CA PHE A 649 -7.83 47.25 16.87
C PHE A 649 -9.28 46.79 17.01
N LEU A 650 -9.64 45.60 16.51
CA LEU A 650 -11.03 45.10 16.50
C LEU A 650 -11.45 44.47 17.84
N LEU A 651 -10.49 44.11 18.69
CA LEU A 651 -10.69 43.25 19.85
C LEU A 651 -10.29 43.92 21.19
N HIS A 652 -10.29 45.25 21.24
CA HIS A 652 -10.15 46.06 22.46
C HIS A 652 -11.50 46.70 22.82
N GLY A 653 -11.97 46.54 24.07
CA GLY A 653 -13.21 47.16 24.56
C GLY A 653 -14.16 46.22 25.32
N LYS A 654 -15.25 46.77 25.87
CA LYS A 654 -16.21 46.09 26.75
C LYS A 654 -16.94 44.90 26.07
N HIS A 655 -17.12 44.96 24.75
CA HIS A 655 -17.76 43.91 23.94
C HIS A 655 -16.77 42.98 23.21
N ALA A 656 -15.46 43.15 23.41
CA ALA A 656 -14.43 42.43 22.66
C ALA A 656 -14.52 40.89 22.79
N ARG A 657 -15.16 40.36 23.83
CA ARG A 657 -15.37 38.91 23.98
C ARG A 657 -16.44 38.38 23.01
N VAL A 658 -17.53 39.13 22.83
CA VAL A 658 -18.62 38.80 21.90
C VAL A 658 -18.15 39.01 20.47
N THR A 659 -17.49 40.13 20.17
CA THR A 659 -16.91 40.41 18.85
C THR A 659 -15.89 39.35 18.43
N LYS A 660 -15.09 38.81 19.36
CA LYS A 660 -14.22 37.65 19.09
C LYS A 660 -15.02 36.44 18.65
N ILE A 661 -16.02 36.06 19.44
CA ILE A 661 -16.80 34.85 19.17
C ILE A 661 -17.53 34.99 17.83
N VAL A 662 -18.06 36.16 17.50
CA VAL A 662 -18.76 36.41 16.23
C VAL A 662 -17.80 36.43 15.04
N ILE A 663 -16.75 37.25 15.05
CA ILE A 663 -15.83 37.37 13.90
C ILE A 663 -15.12 36.05 13.64
N TYR A 664 -14.55 35.44 14.67
CA TYR A 664 -13.89 34.17 14.49
C TYR A 664 -14.88 33.03 14.26
N GLY A 665 -16.09 33.09 14.85
CA GLY A 665 -17.15 32.12 14.57
C GLY A 665 -17.56 32.13 13.10
N VAL A 666 -17.82 33.30 12.53
CA VAL A 666 -18.15 33.47 11.11
C VAL A 666 -16.99 32.99 10.23
N LEU A 667 -15.76 33.43 10.48
CA LEU A 667 -14.58 33.00 9.70
C LEU A 667 -14.27 31.50 9.81
N MET A 668 -14.62 30.86 10.93
CA MET A 668 -14.44 29.43 11.14
C MET A 668 -15.59 28.58 10.57
N PHE A 669 -16.80 29.12 10.54
CA PHE A 669 -17.96 28.42 9.99
C PHE A 669 -18.09 28.59 8.47
N ILE A 670 -17.55 29.65 7.86
CA ILE A 670 -17.56 29.82 6.39
C ILE A 670 -17.09 28.56 5.63
N PRO A 671 -15.96 27.91 5.99
CA PRO A 671 -15.56 26.67 5.35
C PRO A 671 -16.57 25.53 5.56
N VAL A 672 -17.08 25.38 6.78
CA VAL A 672 -18.01 24.30 7.18
C VAL A 672 -19.42 24.50 6.60
N LEU A 673 -19.81 25.74 6.33
CA LEU A 673 -21.07 26.13 5.69
C LEU A 673 -21.05 25.89 4.18
N ARG A 674 -19.89 25.61 3.56
CA ARG A 674 -19.85 25.15 2.17
C ARG A 674 -20.42 23.73 2.09
N THR A 675 -21.32 23.50 1.15
CA THR A 675 -21.98 22.20 0.93
C THR A 675 -20.99 21.04 0.74
N ASP A 676 -19.80 21.34 0.22
CA ASP A 676 -18.84 20.30 -0.20
C ASP A 676 -17.69 20.08 0.80
N PHE A 677 -17.66 20.79 1.93
CA PHE A 677 -16.55 20.67 2.90
C PHE A 677 -16.39 19.25 3.41
N ALA A 678 -17.49 18.62 3.83
CA ALA A 678 -17.45 17.25 4.35
C ALA A 678 -16.96 16.26 3.29
N HIS A 679 -17.40 16.43 2.04
CA HIS A 679 -16.95 15.61 0.92
C HIS A 679 -15.45 15.77 0.68
N SER A 680 -14.96 17.01 0.49
CA SER A 680 -13.54 17.29 0.25
C SER A 680 -12.64 16.87 1.43
N PHE A 681 -13.14 16.94 2.66
CA PHE A 681 -12.43 16.47 3.84
C PHE A 681 -12.30 14.95 3.84
N ILE A 682 -13.37 14.22 3.51
CA ILE A 682 -13.32 12.75 3.44
C ILE A 682 -12.39 12.29 2.31
N GLU A 683 -12.48 12.91 1.14
CA GLU A 683 -11.64 12.57 -0.03
C GLU A 683 -10.14 12.71 0.24
N SER A 684 -9.73 13.74 1.00
CA SER A 684 -8.31 13.98 1.31
C SER A 684 -7.67 12.89 2.18
N PHE A 685 -8.50 12.11 2.89
CA PHE A 685 -8.06 10.94 3.65
C PHE A 685 -8.20 9.64 2.86
N ARG A 686 -9.25 9.49 2.05
CA ARG A 686 -9.53 8.27 1.29
C ARG A 686 -8.65 8.10 0.07
N ASN A 687 -8.10 9.19 -0.47
CA ASN A 687 -7.25 9.17 -1.67
C ASN A 687 -7.93 8.41 -2.81
N VAL A 688 -9.10 8.88 -3.22
CA VAL A 688 -9.91 8.29 -4.30
C VAL A 688 -9.88 9.12 -5.58
N GLU A 689 -9.03 10.15 -5.64
CA GLU A 689 -8.98 11.06 -6.78
C GLU A 689 -8.09 10.51 -7.88
N GLN A 690 -8.70 10.25 -9.04
CA GLN A 690 -7.97 9.87 -10.23
C GLN A 690 -7.27 11.09 -10.83
N VAL A 691 -5.97 10.98 -11.07
CA VAL A 691 -5.13 12.08 -11.54
C VAL A 691 -4.77 11.85 -13.01
N VAL A 692 -5.72 12.17 -13.88
CA VAL A 692 -5.65 11.90 -15.33
C VAL A 692 -4.33 12.36 -15.93
N LYS A 693 -3.86 13.58 -15.61
CA LYS A 693 -2.63 14.14 -16.19
C LYS A 693 -1.36 13.37 -15.82
N ARG A 694 -1.28 12.82 -14.61
CA ARG A 694 -0.18 11.94 -14.23
C ARG A 694 -0.32 10.60 -14.95
N ASP A 695 -1.51 10.04 -14.91
CA ASP A 695 -1.78 8.70 -15.43
C ASP A 695 -1.52 8.64 -16.96
N SER A 696 -1.86 9.69 -17.71
CA SER A 696 -1.48 9.85 -19.13
C SER A 696 0.04 9.81 -19.36
N VAL A 697 0.83 10.49 -18.51
CA VAL A 697 2.30 10.46 -18.60
C VAL A 697 2.85 9.08 -18.26
N LEU A 698 2.29 8.42 -17.25
CA LEU A 698 2.68 7.05 -16.88
C LEU A 698 2.38 6.06 -18.00
N GLN A 699 1.22 6.18 -18.64
CA GLN A 699 0.82 5.38 -19.81
C GLN A 699 1.78 5.61 -20.98
N ALA A 700 2.12 6.87 -21.28
CA ALA A 700 3.13 7.20 -22.28
C ALA A 700 4.50 6.59 -21.95
N ASN A 701 4.93 6.60 -20.68
CA ASN A 701 6.23 6.07 -20.27
C ASN A 701 6.38 4.56 -20.45
N VAL A 702 5.27 3.81 -20.38
CA VAL A 702 5.28 2.36 -20.61
C VAL A 702 5.40 2.04 -22.09
N SER A 703 4.80 2.85 -22.96
CA SER A 703 4.70 2.57 -24.39
C SER A 703 5.78 3.22 -25.26
N LEU A 704 6.28 4.40 -24.89
CA LEU A 704 7.23 5.16 -25.70
C LEU A 704 8.69 4.72 -25.46
N LYS A 705 9.48 4.76 -26.53
CA LYS A 705 10.93 4.49 -26.51
C LYS A 705 11.72 5.75 -26.88
N GLU A 706 13.05 5.69 -26.75
CA GLU A 706 13.95 6.74 -27.28
C GLU A 706 13.63 7.06 -28.75
N ASN A 707 13.75 8.35 -29.13
CA ASN A 707 13.40 8.91 -30.45
C ASN A 707 11.90 8.93 -30.81
N SER A 708 11.01 8.78 -29.81
CA SER A 708 9.56 9.02 -29.99
C SER A 708 9.20 10.47 -29.66
N TYR A 709 8.13 10.97 -30.27
CA TYR A 709 7.56 12.29 -29.98
C TYR A 709 6.18 12.14 -29.38
N LEU A 710 5.92 12.84 -28.28
CA LEU A 710 4.63 12.89 -27.60
C LEU A 710 3.99 14.26 -27.80
N ILE A 711 2.86 14.30 -28.49
CA ILE A 711 1.99 15.46 -28.62
C ILE A 711 1.09 15.50 -27.37
N THR A 712 1.17 16.57 -26.60
CA THR A 712 0.37 16.73 -25.38
C THR A 712 0.12 18.21 -25.08
N THR A 713 -0.91 18.48 -24.27
CA THR A 713 -1.20 19.82 -23.74
C THR A 713 -0.34 20.16 -22.51
N LEU A 714 0.39 19.18 -21.95
CA LEU A 714 1.27 19.39 -20.81
C LEU A 714 2.57 20.07 -21.24
N SER A 715 3.04 21.04 -20.43
CA SER A 715 4.36 21.64 -20.62
C SER A 715 5.45 20.56 -20.63
N PRO A 716 6.43 20.62 -21.55
CA PRO A 716 7.57 19.68 -21.60
C PRO A 716 8.33 19.56 -20.27
N TYR A 717 8.33 20.61 -19.46
CA TYR A 717 9.01 20.65 -18.17
C TYR A 717 8.26 19.91 -17.06
N TYR A 718 6.96 19.63 -17.24
CA TYR A 718 6.14 18.93 -16.25
C TYR A 718 6.03 17.44 -16.53
N THR A 719 6.16 17.00 -17.79
CA THR A 719 6.21 15.57 -18.17
C THR A 719 7.28 14.83 -17.37
N ASP A 720 8.44 15.47 -17.21
CA ASP A 720 9.58 14.92 -16.50
C ASP A 720 9.33 14.75 -15.00
N LEU A 721 8.32 15.39 -14.39
CA LEU A 721 7.97 15.17 -12.98
C LEU A 721 7.58 13.73 -12.69
N TYR A 722 7.05 13.05 -13.70
CA TYR A 722 6.56 11.67 -13.63
C TYR A 722 7.29 10.72 -14.57
N SER A 723 8.27 11.21 -15.33
CA SER A 723 9.04 10.43 -16.29
C SER A 723 10.53 10.71 -16.18
N SER A 724 11.33 9.68 -16.39
CA SER A 724 12.77 9.81 -16.69
C SER A 724 13.10 9.42 -18.13
N GLN A 725 12.10 9.21 -18.98
CA GLN A 725 12.28 8.81 -20.37
C GLN A 725 12.70 10.00 -21.24
N LEU A 726 13.45 9.72 -22.31
CA LEU A 726 14.06 10.75 -23.18
C LEU A 726 13.23 11.07 -24.44
N TYR A 727 11.92 10.76 -24.45
CA TYR A 727 11.08 11.14 -25.59
C TYR A 727 10.87 12.67 -25.65
N GLN A 728 10.71 13.18 -26.86
CA GLN A 728 10.51 14.60 -27.11
C GLN A 728 9.03 14.96 -26.94
N VAL A 729 8.74 16.13 -26.39
CA VAL A 729 7.37 16.60 -26.16
C VAL A 729 7.07 17.74 -27.12
N LEU A 730 5.95 17.62 -27.85
CA LEU A 730 5.47 18.63 -28.78
C LEU A 730 4.15 19.24 -28.26
N PRO A 731 3.94 20.55 -28.39
CA PRO A 731 2.65 21.15 -28.08
C PRO A 731 1.59 20.67 -29.08
N LEU A 732 0.34 20.56 -28.63
CA LEU A 732 -0.82 20.33 -29.49
C LEU A 732 -1.20 21.63 -30.22
N SER A 733 -0.55 21.95 -31.35
CA SER A 733 -0.87 23.20 -32.09
C SER A 733 -0.31 23.38 -33.52
N SER A 734 0.47 22.49 -34.13
CA SER A 734 0.98 22.77 -35.50
C SER A 734 1.10 21.53 -36.41
N ALA A 735 0.15 21.40 -37.33
CA ALA A 735 0.12 20.30 -38.31
C ALA A 735 1.41 20.20 -39.15
N GLN A 736 2.00 21.32 -39.57
CA GLN A 736 3.20 21.33 -40.40
C GLN A 736 4.41 20.65 -39.73
N VAL A 737 4.58 20.83 -38.41
CA VAL A 737 5.69 20.21 -37.69
C VAL A 737 5.53 18.70 -37.65
N TYR A 738 4.29 18.22 -37.46
CA TYR A 738 3.99 16.80 -37.44
C TYR A 738 4.24 16.15 -38.81
N THR A 739 3.80 16.80 -39.89
CA THR A 739 4.05 16.33 -41.26
C THR A 739 5.54 16.17 -41.52
N ASN A 740 6.35 17.20 -41.26
CA ASN A 740 7.80 17.16 -41.47
C ASN A 740 8.47 16.03 -40.67
N LEU A 741 8.02 15.79 -39.43
CA LEU A 741 8.57 14.72 -38.58
C LEU A 741 8.19 13.32 -39.07
N LEU A 742 6.97 13.14 -39.55
CA LEU A 742 6.51 11.86 -40.13
C LEU A 742 7.25 11.55 -41.43
N GLU A 743 7.50 12.56 -42.29
CA GLU A 743 8.31 12.42 -43.51
C GLU A 743 9.76 12.01 -43.20
N GLN A 744 10.29 12.42 -42.05
CA GLN A 744 11.60 12.01 -41.55
C GLN A 744 11.61 10.61 -40.90
N GLY A 745 10.48 9.91 -40.88
CA GLY A 745 10.35 8.57 -40.28
C GLY A 745 10.18 8.57 -38.75
N SER A 746 9.88 9.72 -38.14
CA SER A 746 9.69 9.83 -36.68
C SER A 746 8.38 9.18 -36.23
N LYS A 747 8.36 8.61 -35.02
CA LYS A 747 7.15 8.03 -34.41
C LYS A 747 6.45 9.09 -33.56
N LEU A 748 5.25 9.48 -33.98
CA LEU A 748 4.40 10.42 -33.26
C LEU A 748 3.33 9.69 -32.44
N PHE A 749 3.19 10.11 -31.19
CA PHE A 749 2.15 9.68 -30.27
C PHE A 749 1.42 10.90 -29.74
N LEU A 750 0.16 10.73 -29.33
CA LEU A 750 -0.70 11.81 -28.86
C LEU A 750 -1.43 11.36 -27.60
N THR A 751 -1.61 12.26 -26.64
CA THR A 751 -2.45 12.03 -25.45
C THR A 751 -3.65 12.95 -25.49
N GLU A 752 -4.82 12.45 -25.13
CA GLU A 752 -6.05 13.26 -25.04
C GLU A 752 -6.16 14.14 -23.78
N GLN A 753 -5.12 14.09 -22.96
CA GLN A 753 -4.98 14.84 -21.73
C GLN A 753 -5.30 16.35 -21.90
N GLY A 754 -6.28 16.84 -21.13
CA GLY A 754 -6.65 18.26 -21.07
C GLY A 754 -7.35 18.82 -22.32
N ILE A 755 -7.64 17.98 -23.31
CA ILE A 755 -8.27 18.39 -24.57
C ILE A 755 -9.73 18.81 -24.35
N SER A 756 -10.49 18.03 -23.58
CA SER A 756 -11.90 18.30 -23.28
C SER A 756 -12.14 19.51 -22.35
N GLU A 757 -11.10 19.95 -21.64
CA GLU A 757 -11.16 21.08 -20.70
C GLU A 757 -11.02 22.45 -21.38
N ASN A 758 -10.45 22.49 -22.58
CA ASN A 758 -10.18 23.73 -23.30
C ASN A 758 -10.64 23.62 -24.75
N LYS A 759 -11.59 24.47 -25.12
CA LYS A 759 -12.16 24.50 -26.47
C LYS A 759 -11.10 24.65 -27.57
N MET A 760 -10.05 25.43 -27.35
CA MET A 760 -8.97 25.59 -28.34
C MET A 760 -8.22 24.28 -28.57
N PHE A 761 -7.90 23.54 -27.50
CA PHE A 761 -7.26 22.23 -27.61
C PHE A 761 -8.20 21.20 -28.25
N PHE A 762 -9.50 21.24 -27.94
CA PHE A 762 -10.50 20.42 -28.60
C PHE A 762 -10.58 20.69 -30.10
N ASP A 763 -10.58 21.97 -30.50
CA ASP A 763 -10.61 22.37 -31.91
C ASP A 763 -9.33 21.92 -32.64
N ASP A 764 -8.15 22.06 -32.01
CA ASP A 764 -6.88 21.64 -32.60
C ASP A 764 -6.73 20.12 -32.66
N PHE A 765 -7.23 19.39 -31.65
CA PHE A 765 -7.34 17.93 -31.69
C PHE A 765 -8.25 17.45 -32.83
N THR A 766 -9.40 18.11 -33.01
CA THR A 766 -10.33 17.81 -34.10
C THR A 766 -9.70 18.07 -35.47
N LYS A 767 -8.95 19.15 -35.64
CA LYS A 767 -8.16 19.39 -36.88
C LYS A 767 -7.10 18.30 -37.08
N LEU A 768 -6.44 17.85 -36.02
CA LEU A 768 -5.43 16.80 -36.09
C LEU A 768 -6.06 15.48 -36.57
N ARG A 769 -7.20 15.05 -35.99
CA ARG A 769 -7.94 13.86 -36.42
C ARG A 769 -8.36 13.90 -37.89
N LYS A 770 -8.65 15.08 -38.43
CA LYS A 770 -8.99 15.28 -39.85
C LYS A 770 -7.80 15.20 -40.80
N ASN A 771 -6.61 15.62 -40.34
CA ASN A 771 -5.42 15.76 -41.19
C ASN A 771 -4.43 14.59 -41.07
N PHE A 772 -4.62 13.68 -40.12
CA PHE A 772 -3.71 12.56 -39.81
C PHE A 772 -4.50 11.28 -39.49
N ASP A 773 -3.92 10.11 -39.72
CA ASP A 773 -4.49 8.82 -39.27
C ASP A 773 -4.13 8.65 -37.77
N VAL A 774 -5.11 8.95 -36.90
CA VAL A 774 -4.98 8.86 -35.44
C VAL A 774 -5.63 7.58 -34.96
N ARG A 775 -4.90 6.76 -34.19
CA ARG A 775 -5.43 5.49 -33.66
C ARG A 775 -5.03 5.26 -32.22
N TYR A 776 -5.97 4.82 -31.40
CA TYR A 776 -5.76 4.27 -30.06
C TYR A 776 -4.69 3.18 -30.08
N LEU A 777 -3.71 3.35 -29.20
CA LEU A 777 -2.73 2.33 -28.81
C LEU A 777 -3.13 1.67 -27.50
N THR A 778 -3.59 2.45 -26.53
CA THR A 778 -4.06 2.00 -25.21
C THR A 778 -5.20 2.89 -24.71
N ILE A 779 -6.16 2.30 -24.00
CA ILE A 779 -7.27 2.99 -23.34
C ILE A 779 -7.15 2.79 -21.83
N ASP A 780 -7.23 3.88 -21.07
CA ASP A 780 -7.27 3.85 -19.61
C ASP A 780 -8.03 5.08 -19.06
N CYS A 781 -8.32 5.07 -17.76
CA CYS A 781 -9.03 6.14 -17.05
C CYS A 781 -10.39 6.51 -17.65
N PHE A 782 -11.20 5.51 -18.06
CA PHE A 782 -12.47 5.76 -18.74
C PHE A 782 -12.28 6.64 -19.99
N ASP A 783 -11.27 6.31 -20.79
CA ASP A 783 -10.90 7.00 -22.02
C ASP A 783 -10.29 8.41 -21.85
N LYS A 784 -10.01 8.84 -20.61
CA LYS A 784 -9.42 10.16 -20.36
C LYS A 784 -7.89 10.17 -20.39
N CYS A 785 -7.26 9.00 -20.28
CA CYS A 785 -5.81 8.87 -20.27
C CYS A 785 -5.24 8.25 -21.56
N SER A 786 -6.09 7.95 -22.54
CA SER A 786 -5.77 7.20 -23.75
C SER A 786 -4.55 7.75 -24.50
N LEU A 787 -3.78 6.82 -25.05
CA LEU A 787 -2.59 7.09 -25.85
C LEU A 787 -2.86 6.69 -27.30
N TYR A 788 -2.53 7.59 -28.22
CA TYR A 788 -2.78 7.46 -29.64
C TYR A 788 -1.46 7.38 -30.41
N THR A 789 -1.48 6.69 -31.54
CA THR A 789 -0.48 6.81 -32.61
C THR A 789 -0.98 7.82 -33.63
N VAL A 790 -0.06 8.60 -34.20
CA VAL A 790 -0.35 9.56 -35.26
C VAL A 790 0.49 9.21 -36.48
N LYS A 791 -0.17 9.02 -37.62
CA LYS A 791 0.47 8.68 -38.91
C LYS A 791 -0.05 9.58 -40.03
N SER A 792 0.67 9.61 -41.15
CA SER A 792 0.20 10.28 -42.36
C SER A 792 -1.11 9.64 -42.84
N LEU A 793 -2.03 10.46 -43.34
CA LEU A 793 -3.25 9.94 -43.96
C LEU A 793 -2.89 9.02 -45.13
N SER A 794 -3.60 7.90 -45.19
CA SER A 794 -3.61 6.99 -46.32
C SER A 794 -5.05 6.83 -46.79
N GLU A 795 -5.22 6.47 -48.06
CA GLU A 795 -6.51 6.02 -48.56
C GLU A 795 -7.04 4.87 -47.68
N LYS A 796 -8.33 4.94 -47.35
CA LYS A 796 -8.99 3.96 -46.49
C LYS A 796 -9.63 2.90 -47.38
N ILE A 797 -9.07 1.68 -47.34
CA ILE A 797 -9.60 0.52 -48.05
C ILE A 797 -10.40 -0.33 -47.07
N SER A 798 -11.65 -0.67 -47.43
CA SER A 798 -12.47 -1.54 -46.58
C SER A 798 -11.80 -2.89 -46.40
N PRO A 799 -11.66 -3.39 -45.15
CA PRO A 799 -11.29 -4.78 -44.91
C PRO A 799 -12.30 -5.74 -45.54
N ILE A 800 -11.83 -6.93 -45.91
CA ILE A 800 -12.68 -8.04 -46.36
C ILE A 800 -13.08 -8.83 -45.10
N PRO A 801 -14.37 -8.93 -44.76
CA PRO A 801 -14.82 -9.65 -43.58
C PRO A 801 -14.70 -11.15 -43.75
N SER A 802 -14.55 -11.89 -42.64
CA SER A 802 -14.50 -13.34 -42.65
C SER A 802 -15.90 -13.91 -42.92
N THR A 803 -15.97 -14.79 -43.91
CA THR A 803 -17.21 -15.53 -44.22
C THR A 803 -17.02 -16.97 -43.82
N ILE A 804 -18.04 -17.56 -43.19
CA ILE A 804 -18.03 -19.01 -42.97
C ILE A 804 -18.27 -19.75 -44.30
N THR A 805 -19.00 -19.14 -45.25
CA THR A 805 -19.31 -19.68 -46.58
C THR A 805 -18.11 -19.73 -47.53
N THR A 806 -18.19 -20.59 -48.55
CA THR A 806 -17.21 -20.64 -49.66
C THR A 806 -17.23 -19.39 -50.55
N ARG A 807 -18.29 -18.56 -50.47
CA ARG A 807 -18.42 -17.28 -51.17
C ARG A 807 -17.91 -16.13 -50.28
N PRO A 808 -16.89 -15.38 -50.71
CA PRO A 808 -16.42 -14.21 -49.97
C PRO A 808 -17.32 -12.99 -50.21
N LEU A 809 -17.45 -12.12 -49.21
CA LEU A 809 -18.06 -10.79 -49.36
C LEU A 809 -16.98 -9.78 -49.74
N ASN A 810 -17.17 -9.05 -50.85
CA ASN A 810 -16.33 -7.91 -51.20
C ASN A 810 -17.13 -6.61 -51.03
N PRO A 811 -16.91 -5.84 -49.94
CA PRO A 811 -17.69 -4.63 -49.65
C PRO A 811 -17.62 -3.57 -50.76
N ALA A 812 -16.48 -3.44 -51.44
CA ALA A 812 -16.28 -2.48 -52.52
C ALA A 812 -17.03 -2.84 -53.83
N LYS A 813 -17.65 -4.02 -53.90
CA LYS A 813 -18.47 -4.47 -55.04
C LYS A 813 -19.96 -4.49 -54.73
N LEU A 814 -20.36 -4.03 -53.55
CA LEU A 814 -21.77 -3.94 -53.21
C LEU A 814 -22.45 -2.91 -54.14
N PRO A 815 -23.65 -3.22 -54.67
CA PRO A 815 -24.39 -2.27 -55.48
C PRO A 815 -24.82 -1.06 -54.64
N ALA A 816 -25.12 0.07 -55.31
CA ALA A 816 -25.55 1.29 -54.63
C ALA A 816 -26.83 1.08 -53.78
N SER A 817 -27.71 0.17 -54.23
CA SER A 817 -28.78 -0.40 -53.41
C SER A 817 -28.56 -1.89 -53.19
N TYR A 818 -28.58 -2.34 -51.94
CA TYR A 818 -28.42 -3.73 -51.53
C TYR A 818 -29.24 -4.03 -50.28
N SER A 819 -29.53 -5.29 -50.02
CA SER A 819 -30.22 -5.76 -48.83
C SER A 819 -29.40 -6.81 -48.10
N PHE A 820 -29.45 -6.79 -46.78
CA PHE A 820 -28.82 -7.81 -45.94
C PHE A 820 -29.75 -8.21 -44.80
N ALA A 821 -29.47 -9.37 -44.21
CA ALA A 821 -30.24 -9.86 -43.06
C ALA A 821 -29.31 -10.11 -41.87
N VAL A 822 -29.81 -9.81 -40.68
CA VAL A 822 -29.20 -10.20 -39.41
C VAL A 822 -30.12 -11.22 -38.75
N VAL A 823 -29.60 -12.41 -38.50
CA VAL A 823 -30.34 -13.53 -37.93
C VAL A 823 -29.81 -13.80 -36.54
N ALA A 824 -30.64 -13.53 -35.53
CA ALA A 824 -30.32 -13.84 -34.16
C ALA A 824 -30.78 -15.24 -33.79
N ASN A 825 -29.93 -16.01 -33.13
CA ASN A 825 -30.32 -17.25 -32.49
C ASN A 825 -30.50 -17.02 -30.98
N ARG A 826 -31.52 -17.65 -30.40
CA ARG A 826 -31.71 -17.74 -28.95
C ARG A 826 -31.48 -19.19 -28.58
N TYR A 827 -30.53 -19.44 -27.69
CA TYR A 827 -30.37 -20.76 -27.10
C TYR A 827 -31.59 -21.09 -26.20
N ASP A 828 -32.20 -22.25 -26.44
CA ASP A 828 -33.23 -22.85 -25.59
C ASP A 828 -32.72 -24.22 -25.14
N GLU A 829 -32.61 -24.43 -23.83
CA GLU A 829 -32.14 -25.69 -23.24
C GLU A 829 -33.01 -26.90 -23.67
N ASN A 830 -34.26 -26.67 -24.09
CA ASN A 830 -35.21 -27.72 -24.48
C ASN A 830 -35.28 -27.97 -25.99
N ALA A 831 -34.58 -27.18 -26.83
CA ALA A 831 -34.59 -27.30 -28.28
C ALA A 831 -33.20 -27.54 -28.85
N LEU A 832 -33.08 -28.33 -29.93
CA LEU A 832 -31.81 -28.44 -30.66
C LEU A 832 -31.52 -27.11 -31.36
N ALA A 833 -30.51 -26.36 -30.86
CA ALA A 833 -30.11 -25.05 -31.39
C ALA A 833 -29.87 -25.07 -32.91
N GLU A 834 -29.25 -26.14 -33.42
CA GLU A 834 -29.05 -26.41 -34.86
C GLU A 834 -30.35 -26.43 -35.65
N LYS A 835 -31.38 -27.10 -35.14
CA LYS A 835 -32.67 -27.24 -35.82
C LYS A 835 -33.37 -25.89 -35.90
N THR A 836 -33.29 -25.08 -34.85
CA THR A 836 -33.87 -23.75 -34.79
C THR A 836 -33.22 -22.81 -35.82
N ILE A 837 -31.89 -22.75 -35.87
CA ILE A 837 -31.18 -21.86 -36.80
C ILE A 837 -31.33 -22.34 -38.26
N LEU A 838 -31.28 -23.65 -38.51
CA LEU A 838 -31.51 -24.21 -39.85
C LEU A 838 -32.93 -23.90 -40.35
N THR A 839 -33.94 -23.91 -39.48
CA THR A 839 -35.32 -23.55 -39.84
C THR A 839 -35.45 -22.07 -40.18
N LYS A 840 -34.83 -21.18 -39.39
CA LYS A 840 -34.82 -19.73 -39.67
C LYS A 840 -34.14 -19.42 -41.01
N LEU A 841 -33.02 -20.08 -41.30
CA LEU A 841 -32.23 -19.81 -42.50
C LEU A 841 -32.82 -20.46 -43.76
N ALA A 842 -33.51 -21.60 -43.65
CA ALA A 842 -34.21 -22.23 -44.77
C ALA A 842 -35.28 -21.29 -45.39
N GLY A 843 -35.95 -20.48 -44.56
CA GLY A 843 -36.93 -19.49 -45.01
C GLY A 843 -36.33 -18.30 -45.78
N LEU A 844 -35.02 -18.07 -45.70
CA LEU A 844 -34.34 -16.93 -46.32
C LEU A 844 -33.61 -17.26 -47.62
N GLN A 845 -33.54 -18.55 -48.00
CA GLN A 845 -32.79 -18.98 -49.20
C GLN A 845 -33.32 -18.41 -50.52
N THR A 846 -34.56 -17.94 -50.56
CA THR A 846 -35.20 -17.37 -51.75
C THR A 846 -35.22 -15.83 -51.76
N GLU A 847 -34.74 -15.18 -50.70
CA GLU A 847 -34.72 -13.73 -50.57
C GLU A 847 -33.45 -13.14 -51.23
N PRO A 848 -33.54 -11.96 -51.88
CA PRO A 848 -32.44 -11.37 -52.62
C PRO A 848 -31.48 -10.58 -51.71
N PHE A 849 -30.79 -11.27 -50.78
CA PHE A 849 -29.78 -10.65 -49.92
C PHE A 849 -28.37 -10.75 -50.54
N GLU A 850 -27.59 -9.67 -50.43
CA GLU A 850 -26.18 -9.64 -50.82
C GLU A 850 -25.27 -10.31 -49.79
N PHE A 851 -25.67 -10.33 -48.51
CA PHE A 851 -25.03 -11.11 -47.45
C PHE A 851 -25.96 -11.27 -46.24
N LEU A 852 -25.59 -12.19 -45.35
CA LEU A 852 -26.30 -12.46 -44.10
C LEU A 852 -25.33 -12.51 -42.92
N ILE A 853 -25.75 -12.01 -41.76
CA ILE A 853 -24.96 -12.06 -40.52
C ILE A 853 -25.72 -12.91 -39.51
N VAL A 854 -25.10 -14.00 -39.03
CA VAL A 854 -25.66 -14.84 -37.97
C VAL A 854 -25.02 -14.47 -36.64
N THR A 855 -25.83 -14.11 -35.64
CA THR A 855 -25.35 -13.81 -34.29
C THR A 855 -25.53 -15.03 -33.38
N GLY A 856 -24.44 -15.77 -33.17
CA GLY A 856 -24.19 -16.65 -32.03
C GLY A 856 -25.13 -17.83 -31.82
N ASP A 857 -24.77 -18.68 -30.87
CA ASP A 857 -25.56 -19.77 -30.28
C ASP A 857 -26.03 -20.83 -31.27
N ILE A 858 -25.25 -21.10 -32.32
CA ILE A 858 -25.64 -22.03 -33.40
C ILE A 858 -25.45 -23.51 -33.02
N VAL A 859 -24.68 -23.79 -31.98
CA VAL A 859 -24.43 -25.15 -31.44
C VAL A 859 -24.56 -25.17 -29.92
N ASN A 860 -24.81 -26.35 -29.36
CA ASN A 860 -24.76 -26.51 -27.91
C ASN A 860 -23.29 -26.48 -27.44
N THR A 861 -23.04 -25.79 -26.32
CA THR A 861 -21.77 -25.56 -25.59
C THR A 861 -20.75 -26.69 -25.49
N ARG A 862 -21.09 -27.94 -25.83
CA ARG A 862 -20.23 -29.13 -25.63
C ARG A 862 -20.07 -30.04 -26.84
N ASP A 863 -20.74 -29.81 -27.97
CA ASP A 863 -20.73 -30.76 -29.09
C ASP A 863 -20.39 -30.11 -30.44
N LYS A 864 -19.15 -30.34 -30.93
CA LYS A 864 -18.72 -29.93 -32.27
C LYS A 864 -19.22 -30.86 -33.38
N GLY A 865 -19.85 -31.99 -33.06
CA GLY A 865 -20.36 -32.98 -34.01
C GLY A 865 -21.41 -32.41 -34.98
N ALA A 866 -22.03 -31.30 -34.60
CA ALA A 866 -22.99 -30.55 -35.39
C ALA A 866 -22.39 -29.65 -36.48
N ILE A 867 -21.14 -29.18 -36.31
CA ILE A 867 -20.52 -28.19 -37.20
C ILE A 867 -20.39 -28.70 -38.64
N PRO A 868 -19.95 -29.96 -38.90
CA PRO A 868 -19.96 -30.50 -40.26
C PRO A 868 -21.36 -30.51 -40.89
N THR A 869 -22.39 -30.78 -40.10
CA THR A 869 -23.79 -30.80 -40.55
C THR A 869 -24.30 -29.40 -40.86
N ILE A 870 -24.01 -28.42 -39.99
CA ILE A 870 -24.30 -27.01 -40.25
C ILE A 870 -23.56 -26.56 -41.52
N ASN A 871 -22.28 -26.88 -41.67
CA ASN A 871 -21.52 -26.48 -42.86
C ASN A 871 -22.10 -27.08 -44.14
N ALA A 872 -22.39 -28.38 -44.14
CA ALA A 872 -22.97 -29.05 -45.30
C ALA A 872 -24.37 -28.54 -45.66
N LEU A 873 -25.21 -28.19 -44.68
CA LEU A 873 -26.59 -27.75 -44.93
C LEU A 873 -26.72 -26.24 -45.14
N LEU A 874 -25.80 -25.44 -44.62
CA LEU A 874 -25.90 -23.99 -44.58
C LEU A 874 -24.76 -23.32 -45.34
N THR A 875 -23.54 -23.55 -44.90
CA THR A 875 -22.35 -22.80 -45.31
C THR A 875 -21.93 -23.10 -46.76
N ASP A 876 -22.02 -24.36 -47.17
CA ASP A 876 -21.59 -24.80 -48.51
C ASP A 876 -22.67 -24.57 -49.57
N ASN A 877 -23.94 -24.49 -49.16
CA ASN A 877 -25.11 -24.39 -50.05
C ASN A 877 -25.78 -23.00 -50.05
N SER A 878 -25.30 -22.06 -49.26
CA SER A 878 -25.88 -20.71 -49.19
C SER A 878 -25.72 -19.94 -50.51
N PRO A 879 -26.77 -19.29 -51.03
CA PRO A 879 -26.69 -18.48 -52.25
C PRO A 879 -25.93 -17.16 -52.03
N TYR A 880 -25.79 -16.71 -50.78
CA TYR A 880 -25.11 -15.47 -50.37
C TYR A 880 -23.99 -15.73 -49.34
N PRO A 881 -22.98 -14.85 -49.23
CA PRO A 881 -21.99 -14.85 -48.15
C PRO A 881 -22.63 -14.79 -46.76
N ILE A 882 -22.17 -15.63 -45.82
CA ILE A 882 -22.61 -15.59 -44.42
C ILE A 882 -21.44 -15.18 -43.53
N LEU A 883 -21.62 -14.10 -42.79
CA LEU A 883 -20.73 -13.65 -41.72
C LEU A 883 -21.26 -14.19 -40.39
N TYR A 884 -20.35 -14.46 -39.46
CA TYR A 884 -20.69 -15.03 -38.18
C TYR A 884 -20.15 -14.17 -37.04
N ASN A 885 -21.05 -13.79 -36.15
CA ASN A 885 -20.74 -13.08 -34.93
C ASN A 885 -20.97 -14.03 -33.74
N PRO A 886 -19.96 -14.41 -32.95
CA PRO A 886 -20.09 -15.44 -31.93
C PRO A 886 -20.98 -14.99 -30.75
N GLY A 887 -21.68 -15.94 -30.14
CA GLY A 887 -22.48 -15.74 -28.92
C GLY A 887 -21.78 -16.21 -27.65
N ASN A 888 -22.35 -15.91 -26.48
CA ASN A 888 -21.81 -16.26 -25.17
C ASN A 888 -21.52 -17.77 -25.03
N TYR A 889 -22.32 -18.64 -25.67
CA TYR A 889 -22.13 -20.09 -25.60
C TYR A 889 -21.08 -20.61 -26.60
N ASP A 890 -20.73 -19.83 -27.61
CA ASP A 890 -19.71 -20.15 -28.61
C ASP A 890 -18.29 -19.75 -28.16
N LEU A 891 -18.17 -18.95 -27.10
CA LEU A 891 -16.92 -18.40 -26.57
C LEU A 891 -16.24 -19.29 -25.50
N LEU A 892 -16.76 -20.49 -25.28
CA LEU A 892 -16.16 -21.55 -24.48
C LEU A 892 -14.88 -22.10 -25.15
N PRO A 893 -13.99 -22.85 -24.45
CA PRO A 893 -12.64 -23.22 -24.94
C PRO A 893 -12.57 -23.99 -26.27
N GLN A 894 -13.71 -24.30 -26.87
CA GLN A 894 -13.86 -25.01 -28.12
C GLN A 894 -14.79 -24.24 -29.09
N LYS A 895 -14.35 -23.08 -29.58
CA LYS A 895 -15.14 -22.24 -30.51
C LYS A 895 -15.64 -23.00 -31.76
N PRO A 896 -16.89 -22.75 -32.22
CA PRO A 896 -17.44 -23.24 -33.49
C PRO A 896 -16.66 -22.76 -34.72
N TYR A 897 -16.43 -21.45 -34.78
CA TYR A 897 -15.62 -20.76 -35.79
C TYR A 897 -14.67 -19.79 -35.09
N ASP A 898 -13.42 -19.71 -35.57
CA ASP A 898 -12.40 -18.83 -34.99
C ASP A 898 -12.48 -17.43 -35.62
N ILE A 899 -13.56 -16.70 -35.31
CA ILE A 899 -13.83 -15.36 -35.82
C ILE A 899 -13.77 -14.37 -34.64
N HIS A 900 -13.06 -13.28 -34.86
CA HIS A 900 -12.86 -12.20 -33.90
C HIS A 900 -13.74 -10.99 -34.24
N SER A 901 -13.67 -9.92 -33.45
CA SER A 901 -14.28 -8.64 -33.81
C SER A 901 -13.77 -8.14 -35.18
N GLU A 902 -14.68 -7.86 -36.11
CA GLU A 902 -14.37 -7.43 -37.48
C GLU A 902 -15.14 -6.17 -37.88
N ARG A 903 -14.61 -5.46 -38.88
CA ARG A 903 -15.23 -4.26 -39.43
C ARG A 903 -15.05 -4.20 -40.94
N PHE A 904 -16.02 -3.64 -41.64
CA PHE A 904 -15.99 -3.42 -43.08
C PHE A 904 -17.00 -2.33 -43.44
N TYR A 905 -16.89 -1.78 -44.64
CA TYR A 905 -17.79 -0.70 -45.07
C TYR A 905 -17.96 -0.67 -46.60
N SER A 906 -19.12 -0.17 -47.03
CA SER A 906 -19.43 0.18 -48.42
C SER A 906 -19.26 1.70 -48.62
N ASP A 907 -19.75 2.23 -49.74
CA ASP A 907 -19.74 3.67 -50.00
C ASP A 907 -20.65 4.47 -49.04
N ARG A 908 -21.66 3.83 -48.44
CA ARG A 908 -22.68 4.49 -47.61
C ARG A 908 -22.84 3.92 -46.20
N ASP A 909 -22.44 2.67 -45.97
CA ASP A 909 -22.74 1.96 -44.74
C ASP A 909 -21.48 1.35 -44.11
N TYR A 910 -21.37 1.44 -42.78
CA TYR A 910 -20.24 0.93 -42.01
C TYR A 910 -20.69 -0.15 -41.03
N PHE A 911 -19.95 -1.25 -40.95
CA PHE A 911 -20.30 -2.43 -40.16
C PHE A 911 -19.20 -2.73 -39.13
N ILE A 912 -19.61 -2.99 -37.90
CA ILE A 912 -18.77 -3.44 -36.79
C ILE A 912 -19.44 -4.68 -36.19
N THR A 913 -18.72 -5.80 -36.15
CA THR A 913 -19.15 -7.04 -35.49
C THR A 913 -18.27 -7.28 -34.26
N LEU A 914 -18.87 -7.62 -33.11
CA LEU A 914 -18.16 -7.72 -31.83
C LEU A 914 -18.32 -9.06 -31.15
N ASP A 915 -17.20 -9.70 -30.82
CA ASP A 915 -17.09 -10.99 -30.14
C ASP A 915 -16.97 -10.86 -28.61
N ILE A 916 -17.91 -10.18 -27.97
CA ILE A 916 -17.85 -9.90 -26.52
C ILE A 916 -17.93 -11.20 -25.71
N GLY A 917 -17.11 -11.32 -24.66
CA GLY A 917 -17.05 -12.48 -23.76
C GLY A 917 -18.40 -12.94 -23.19
N ALA A 918 -18.47 -14.19 -22.73
CA ALA A 918 -19.68 -14.79 -22.17
C ALA A 918 -20.22 -14.10 -20.90
N ASP A 919 -19.44 -13.22 -20.28
CA ASP A 919 -19.81 -12.37 -19.15
C ASP A 919 -20.34 -10.98 -19.60
N SER A 920 -20.48 -10.77 -20.91
CA SER A 920 -20.78 -9.48 -21.53
C SER A 920 -19.76 -8.39 -21.14
N VAL A 921 -18.50 -8.72 -20.87
CA VAL A 921 -17.45 -7.73 -20.58
C VAL A 921 -16.53 -7.56 -21.78
N ALA A 922 -16.52 -6.38 -22.38
CA ALA A 922 -15.60 -6.06 -23.49
C ALA A 922 -14.17 -5.86 -22.96
N THR A 923 -13.22 -6.60 -23.53
CA THR A 923 -11.79 -6.47 -23.22
C THR A 923 -11.23 -5.13 -23.71
N ASN A 924 -10.09 -4.69 -23.18
CA ASN A 924 -9.45 -3.45 -23.64
C ASN A 924 -9.12 -3.48 -25.14
N GLU A 925 -8.77 -4.66 -25.69
CA GLU A 925 -8.49 -4.82 -27.13
C GLU A 925 -9.74 -4.60 -27.96
N GLN A 926 -10.89 -5.15 -27.54
CA GLN A 926 -12.18 -4.94 -28.20
C GLN A 926 -12.65 -3.48 -28.11
N ARG A 927 -12.44 -2.82 -26.96
CA ARG A 927 -12.72 -1.39 -26.81
C ARG A 927 -11.87 -0.54 -27.77
N ILE A 928 -10.57 -0.82 -27.83
CA ILE A 928 -9.62 -0.16 -28.76
C ILE A 928 -10.04 -0.40 -30.20
N PHE A 929 -10.45 -1.62 -30.54
CA PHE A 929 -10.92 -1.97 -31.88
C PHE A 929 -12.12 -1.10 -32.30
N VAL A 930 -13.16 -1.02 -31.47
CA VAL A 930 -14.36 -0.21 -31.76
C VAL A 930 -14.03 1.27 -31.86
N PHE A 931 -13.29 1.82 -30.89
CA PHE A 931 -13.01 3.25 -30.91
C PHE A 931 -12.09 3.64 -32.08
N ASN A 932 -11.18 2.76 -32.50
CA ASN A 932 -10.42 2.95 -33.74
C ASN A 932 -11.27 2.88 -35.00
N ALA A 933 -12.31 2.02 -35.01
CA ALA A 933 -13.26 1.98 -36.13
C ALA A 933 -14.06 3.29 -36.22
N LEU A 934 -14.46 3.87 -35.07
CA LEU A 934 -15.13 5.17 -35.03
C LEU A 934 -14.20 6.32 -35.48
N LEU A 935 -12.92 6.31 -35.09
CA LEU A 935 -11.94 7.29 -35.59
C LEU A 935 -11.71 7.17 -37.10
N GLU A 936 -11.75 5.95 -37.65
CA GLU A 936 -11.70 5.76 -39.10
C GLU A 936 -12.96 6.28 -39.80
N LEU A 937 -14.13 6.07 -39.20
CA LEU A 937 -15.41 6.57 -39.71
C LEU A 937 -15.43 8.10 -39.85
N GLU A 938 -14.76 8.85 -38.97
CA GLU A 938 -14.61 10.31 -39.11
C GLU A 938 -13.92 10.73 -40.42
N GLN A 939 -13.14 9.83 -41.03
CA GLN A 939 -12.40 10.06 -42.28
C GLN A 939 -13.18 9.58 -43.52
N LEU A 940 -14.40 9.07 -43.33
CA LEU A 940 -15.30 8.57 -44.37
C LEU A 940 -16.61 9.37 -44.38
N PRO A 941 -16.61 10.60 -44.90
CA PRO A 941 -17.74 11.53 -44.79
C PRO A 941 -19.01 11.11 -45.54
N ASP A 942 -18.87 10.18 -46.49
CA ASP A 942 -19.98 9.69 -47.33
C ASP A 942 -20.84 8.63 -46.63
N ILE A 943 -20.33 8.03 -45.54
CA ILE A 943 -21.09 7.06 -44.73
C ILE A 943 -22.27 7.76 -44.04
N LYS A 944 -23.44 7.14 -44.12
CA LYS A 944 -24.69 7.58 -43.47
C LYS A 944 -25.16 6.63 -42.38
N ASN A 945 -24.91 5.33 -42.55
CA ASN A 945 -25.38 4.30 -41.61
C ASN A 945 -24.21 3.59 -40.93
N LEU A 946 -24.32 3.38 -39.62
CA LEU A 946 -23.40 2.56 -38.83
C LEU A 946 -24.15 1.41 -38.17
N PHE A 947 -23.75 0.17 -38.47
CA PHE A 947 -24.27 -1.05 -37.89
C PHE A 947 -23.26 -1.64 -36.89
N ILE A 948 -23.64 -1.72 -35.62
CA ILE A 948 -22.87 -2.38 -34.57
C ILE A 948 -23.62 -3.65 -34.17
N ILE A 949 -23.01 -4.81 -34.40
CA ILE A 949 -23.65 -6.11 -34.25
C ILE A 949 -22.89 -6.90 -33.19
N SER A 950 -23.59 -7.32 -32.14
CA SER A 950 -23.01 -8.08 -31.04
C SER A 950 -24.07 -8.92 -30.36
N HIS A 951 -23.79 -10.19 -30.06
CA HIS A 951 -24.76 -11.07 -29.41
C HIS A 951 -25.23 -10.53 -28.05
N ASP A 952 -24.29 -10.26 -27.13
CA ASP A 952 -24.58 -10.05 -25.69
C ASP A 952 -24.45 -8.61 -25.20
N LEU A 953 -24.22 -7.63 -26.08
CA LEU A 953 -23.91 -6.25 -25.66
C LEU A 953 -25.08 -5.60 -24.87
N ASN A 954 -26.31 -6.07 -25.07
CA ASN A 954 -27.51 -5.64 -24.35
C ASN A 954 -27.56 -6.09 -22.88
N TRP A 955 -26.70 -7.00 -22.43
CA TRP A 955 -26.65 -7.45 -21.02
C TRP A 955 -25.97 -6.43 -20.10
N GLN A 956 -25.25 -5.45 -20.64
CA GLN A 956 -24.59 -4.41 -19.86
C GLN A 956 -25.56 -3.30 -19.43
N ASP A 957 -25.51 -2.91 -18.14
CA ASP A 957 -26.19 -1.74 -17.62
C ASP A 957 -25.60 -0.44 -18.20
N GLN A 958 -26.41 0.30 -18.96
CA GLN A 958 -26.03 1.59 -19.57
C GLN A 958 -25.86 2.74 -18.59
N SER A 959 -26.43 2.64 -17.39
CA SER A 959 -26.26 3.68 -16.37
C SER A 959 -24.87 3.64 -15.74
N ASN A 960 -24.19 2.49 -15.83
CA ASN A 960 -22.88 2.28 -15.24
C ASN A 960 -21.75 2.73 -16.19
N GLN A 961 -21.04 3.80 -15.80
CA GLN A 961 -19.91 4.38 -16.55
C GLN A 961 -18.73 3.42 -16.80
N LYS A 962 -18.64 2.32 -16.03
CA LYS A 962 -17.61 1.29 -16.20
C LYS A 962 -17.90 0.35 -17.38
N ASN A 963 -19.17 0.22 -17.73
CA ASN A 963 -19.61 -0.67 -18.79
C ASN A 963 -19.23 -0.09 -20.15
N PHE A 964 -18.94 -0.97 -21.11
CA PHE A 964 -18.53 -0.59 -22.44
C PHE A 964 -19.66 0.11 -23.21
N ILE A 965 -20.91 -0.36 -23.07
CA ILE A 965 -22.08 0.31 -23.70
C ILE A 965 -22.21 1.77 -23.23
N HIS A 966 -21.90 2.00 -21.95
CA HIS A 966 -21.53 3.28 -21.34
C HIS A 966 -20.82 4.25 -22.30
N GLN A 967 -19.60 3.83 -22.56
CA GLN A 967 -18.57 4.61 -23.22
C GLN A 967 -18.83 4.68 -24.73
N LEU A 968 -19.38 3.61 -25.31
CA LEU A 968 -19.79 3.56 -26.70
C LEU A 968 -20.90 4.57 -26.98
N ASP A 969 -21.98 4.59 -26.19
CA ASP A 969 -23.07 5.57 -26.33
C ASP A 969 -22.53 7.01 -26.21
N ALA A 970 -21.53 7.24 -25.35
CA ALA A 970 -20.89 8.55 -25.23
C ALA A 970 -20.14 8.98 -26.49
N LYS A 971 -19.39 8.08 -27.14
CA LYS A 971 -18.66 8.34 -28.40
C LYS A 971 -19.58 8.52 -29.59
N LEU A 972 -20.64 7.72 -29.69
CA LEU A 972 -21.60 7.81 -30.79
C LEU A 972 -22.33 9.17 -30.83
N ARG A 973 -22.45 9.87 -29.69
CA ARG A 973 -22.99 11.25 -29.66
C ARG A 973 -22.11 12.28 -30.38
N GLU A 974 -20.85 11.96 -30.68
CA GLU A 974 -19.98 12.81 -31.50
C GLU A 974 -20.38 12.81 -33.00
N PHE A 975 -21.26 11.89 -33.41
CA PHE A 975 -21.75 11.74 -34.79
C PHE A 975 -23.26 12.05 -34.88
N PRO A 976 -23.68 13.33 -34.83
CA PRO A 976 -25.10 13.70 -34.82
C PRO A 976 -25.83 13.42 -36.13
N ASP A 977 -25.11 13.37 -37.25
CA ASP A 977 -25.66 13.20 -38.60
C ASP A 977 -25.55 11.74 -39.11
N LEU A 978 -25.17 10.81 -38.24
CA LEU A 978 -24.98 9.40 -38.54
C LEU A 978 -26.15 8.59 -37.95
N ASP A 979 -26.76 7.74 -38.77
CA ASP A 979 -27.78 6.81 -38.34
C ASP A 979 -27.13 5.56 -37.74
N VAL A 980 -27.36 5.30 -36.45
CA VAL A 980 -26.68 4.23 -35.71
C VAL A 980 -27.64 3.11 -35.31
N TYR A 981 -27.31 1.89 -35.72
CA TYR A 981 -28.07 0.67 -35.48
C TYR A 981 -27.25 -0.28 -34.60
N VAL A 982 -27.69 -0.53 -33.37
CA VAL A 982 -27.03 -1.47 -32.43
C VAL A 982 -27.84 -2.75 -32.34
N LEU A 983 -27.46 -3.75 -33.14
CA LEU A 983 -28.18 -5.01 -33.27
C LEU A 983 -27.61 -6.03 -32.28
N THR A 984 -28.48 -6.55 -31.42
CA THR A 984 -28.14 -7.54 -30.39
C THR A 984 -29.09 -8.72 -30.43
N ALA A 985 -28.67 -9.87 -29.89
CA ALA A 985 -29.54 -11.03 -29.81
C ALA A 985 -30.63 -10.84 -28.75
N ASP A 986 -31.81 -11.39 -29.03
CA ASP A 986 -32.98 -11.28 -28.16
C ASP A 986 -32.96 -12.37 -27.09
N HIS A 987 -32.68 -11.97 -25.85
CA HIS A 987 -32.66 -12.85 -24.68
C HIS A 987 -33.77 -12.55 -23.66
N GLY A 988 -34.66 -11.58 -23.95
CA GLY A 988 -35.73 -11.16 -23.04
C GLY A 988 -37.04 -11.89 -23.31
N ASP A 989 -37.86 -12.06 -22.27
CA ASP A 989 -39.31 -12.08 -22.47
C ASP A 989 -39.73 -10.62 -22.75
N ALA A 990 -40.56 -10.41 -23.76
CA ALA A 990 -40.97 -9.08 -24.21
C ALA A 990 -41.55 -8.22 -23.07
N GLU A 991 -40.71 -7.40 -22.41
CA GLU A 991 -41.15 -6.40 -21.44
C GLU A 991 -40.86 -4.97 -21.93
N SER A 992 -41.98 -4.30 -22.22
CA SER A 992 -42.26 -2.86 -22.06
C SER A 992 -41.55 -1.82 -22.96
N GLU A 993 -42.37 -1.33 -23.89
CA GLU A 993 -42.31 -0.20 -24.84
C GLU A 993 -41.91 1.21 -24.32
N THR A 994 -41.24 1.40 -23.18
CA THR A 994 -41.22 2.71 -22.49
C THR A 994 -39.90 3.50 -22.45
N ALA A 995 -39.01 3.39 -23.44
CA ALA A 995 -37.82 4.25 -23.51
C ALA A 995 -37.58 4.91 -24.89
N LEU A 996 -38.46 5.81 -25.33
CA LEU A 996 -38.21 6.67 -26.50
C LEU A 996 -38.62 8.13 -26.21
N LYS A 997 -37.63 9.04 -26.08
CA LYS A 997 -37.78 10.46 -26.45
C LYS A 997 -36.44 11.21 -26.56
N LYS A 998 -36.18 11.67 -27.80
CA LYS A 998 -35.28 12.74 -28.32
C LYS A 998 -33.75 12.50 -28.37
N GLY A 999 -33.23 12.46 -29.61
CA GLY A 999 -31.81 12.54 -30.00
C GLY A 999 -31.23 11.18 -30.44
N ASN A 1000 -30.60 11.10 -31.63
CA ASN A 1000 -29.99 9.93 -32.31
C ASN A 1000 -30.63 8.57 -31.97
N ILE A 1001 -31.51 8.07 -32.84
CA ILE A 1001 -32.28 6.85 -32.57
C ILE A 1001 -31.32 5.65 -32.50
N THR A 1002 -31.02 5.20 -31.27
CA THR A 1002 -30.30 3.95 -31.02
C THR A 1002 -31.34 2.82 -31.07
N TYR A 1003 -31.42 2.11 -32.18
CA TYR A 1003 -32.33 0.98 -32.31
C TYR A 1003 -31.78 -0.23 -31.56
N ARG A 1004 -32.52 -0.69 -30.57
CA ARG A 1004 -32.31 -1.97 -29.87
C ARG A 1004 -33.58 -2.79 -30.10
N ALA A 1005 -33.43 -4.09 -30.31
CA ALA A 1005 -34.49 -5.00 -30.81
C ALA A 1005 -35.91 -4.58 -30.37
N GLY A 1006 -36.76 -4.26 -31.34
CA GLY A 1006 -38.19 -3.97 -31.11
C GLY A 1006 -38.89 -3.00 -32.07
N SER A 1007 -38.20 -2.09 -32.78
CA SER A 1007 -38.91 -1.10 -33.63
C SER A 1007 -38.13 -0.52 -34.81
N LEU A 1008 -37.65 -1.38 -35.70
CA LEU A 1008 -37.30 -0.97 -37.07
C LEU A 1008 -38.55 -1.12 -37.96
N ARG A 1009 -38.71 -0.26 -38.98
CA ARG A 1009 -39.57 -0.53 -40.15
C ARG A 1009 -38.98 -1.61 -41.09
N ALA A 1010 -38.13 -2.48 -40.55
CA ALA A 1010 -37.87 -3.79 -41.09
C ALA A 1010 -38.98 -4.73 -40.60
N LYS A 1011 -39.48 -5.65 -41.43
CA LYS A 1011 -40.36 -6.72 -40.93
C LYS A 1011 -39.54 -7.55 -39.93
N VAL A 1012 -39.66 -7.26 -38.64
CA VAL A 1012 -39.26 -8.19 -37.59
C VAL A 1012 -40.36 -9.22 -37.54
N ASP A 1013 -40.10 -10.38 -38.12
CA ASP A 1013 -40.97 -11.53 -37.92
C ASP A 1013 -40.75 -12.11 -36.52
N ALA A 1014 -41.76 -12.78 -35.95
CA ALA A 1014 -41.73 -13.41 -34.62
C ALA A 1014 -40.64 -14.50 -34.47
N THR A 1015 -39.84 -14.70 -35.51
CA THR A 1015 -38.75 -15.66 -35.66
C THR A 1015 -37.37 -15.04 -35.38
N GLY A 1016 -37.24 -13.74 -35.10
CA GLY A 1016 -35.96 -13.09 -34.71
C GLY A 1016 -35.03 -12.76 -35.89
N ILE A 1017 -35.60 -12.52 -37.07
CA ILE A 1017 -34.88 -12.14 -38.30
C ILE A 1017 -35.11 -10.65 -38.56
N VAL A 1018 -34.03 -9.91 -38.84
CA VAL A 1018 -34.09 -8.49 -39.23
C VAL A 1018 -33.59 -8.33 -40.67
N SER A 1019 -34.50 -8.11 -41.61
CA SER A 1019 -34.18 -7.83 -43.02
C SER A 1019 -34.09 -6.32 -43.27
N ILE A 1020 -32.94 -5.86 -43.77
CA ILE A 1020 -32.65 -4.43 -43.95
C ILE A 1020 -32.36 -4.18 -45.43
N SER A 1021 -33.07 -3.22 -46.02
CA SER A 1021 -32.80 -2.75 -47.39
C SER A 1021 -32.21 -1.35 -47.34
N SER A 1022 -31.11 -1.15 -48.05
CA SER A 1022 -30.46 0.16 -48.14
C SER A 1022 -31.34 1.21 -48.83
N GLU A 1023 -32.34 0.83 -49.65
CA GLU A 1023 -33.30 1.80 -50.24
C GLU A 1023 -34.30 2.36 -49.22
N THR A 1024 -34.55 1.63 -48.12
CA THR A 1024 -35.48 2.04 -47.07
C THR A 1024 -34.84 2.85 -45.94
N LEU A 1025 -33.50 2.95 -45.95
CA LEU A 1025 -32.64 3.72 -45.06
C LEU A 1025 -32.08 4.93 -45.81
#